data_AF-A0A8S4C0N4-F1
#
_entry.id   AF-A0A8S4C0N4-F1
#
_cell.length_a   1.000
_cell.length_b   1.000
_cell.length_c   1.000
_cell.angle_alpha   90.00
_cell.angle_beta   90.00
_cell.angle_gamma   90.00
#
_symmetry.space_group_name_H-M   'P 1'
#
loop_
_entity.id
_entity.type
_entity.pdbx_description
1 polymer ?
#
loop_
_entity_poly.entity_id
_entity_poly.type
_entity_poly.pdbx_seq_one_letter_code
_entity_poly.pdbx_strand_id
1 'polypeptide(L)'
;MEVTPPDPSVTRQLTGIQVKQNVDEASEVLSRFQTEDATALRANVGQQIKNQANGGNEISIKANYHSNPKLPDEKYGNMTKERSVATETSERVGGKKVKRSAGPPYQGNVPVSGETRFRQTNVQGVSNSRAEYRRTGEEARGSNPRQSEPPLDTSTFALSGDSAHNQAMVHWSGHNSSVILILTKLYDFNLGAVTESSLWRSTDYGSTYTKLNAKVGSRTVLSYLYVCPTNKQKIMVLSDPEVESAVLISSDEGASFDKYPINFNILSLLFHPAQENWILAYSHDNKLYSSMDFGRKWQLVHDNVMPGRFYWAVMGLDRESDVVHIETRFAKGRAQYVKCRAQRCTEGNRHYLFPGHVDTNSLVVQDEYVFTQVTKSGRASYFVSYMRESFKQMKLPKYCLPKDMHIISTDEKQVFAAVQEWNQNNTYSLYISDSPGVYFILSLENLRTSRGPAGNLLVDFYKIEGINGMYLANKLVDNHIKTFITYNKGQTWALLQAPATDVAGNNLHCILPFCSLHLHLEMSENPYTSGPITSKKSVPGIIVATGNIGTELSSTNLGMFITSDAGNSWRQIFDEEFNIWFLDNGGALLAVQHAVTPIRHLWISLDEGKKWDRHSFSLAPLYVDGVLMEPESDNHIITFFGHFSHRSEWQLIKIDYKGLFNRRCMDGDYQTWHLYNKGEQCVMGEKQTYMKRKPGNRCMLTQDYSRIYSSDPCPCTSFDFECDYGWERQADGKCSPAFWFNPNGATKSCSNSQSFLNSTGYRKVLSNNCKEGGRNVYSPKREVCRPKAPRGLRLSTSHGELSAAVGSNVTFMIYLADGDSLSTSIQLDFGDGIKITYSNLSRADDGIKHIYRTTGIYRVTASAENSQGSDSSSLFLHITSPVERVYLSAPIVTIKGKAANLTAVVWPSHTRILTFFWWFDNSSEPIITLEGSVSHTFHREGKNKVTVQVACGGTVMQDSKVITVKEFFRSLLLSFSPALDEHNPDISDWREDIGRVVRTALSQVSGVTEDQLLVSVYPGLPTIAELFILPDEHTLSEHKRRIEDSLRTISDIFVTTLNQGLIQFELKPDIRIIVYMTQQTLAPLVDSSSIHSGPAMLMLLSVIFVGLVAFFIYKFKRKIPWIQVQTEDRHEKEPEVISTVGQNDTMTKVKLSEFPTQKELMEKELDSRRRGGFGRNMDGIVTREFPNCTNV
;
A
#
# COMPACT_ATOMS: atom_id res chain seq x y z
N MET A 1 -0.52 -49.73 37.86
CA MET A 1 -1.40 -50.90 38.04
C MET A 1 -2.68 -50.60 37.29
N GLU A 2 -3.25 -51.62 36.62
CA GLU A 2 -4.64 -51.69 36.13
C GLU A 2 -5.12 -50.63 35.10
N VAL A 3 -6.08 -50.92 34.22
CA VAL A 3 -6.22 -52.11 33.33
C VAL A 3 -7.11 -51.69 32.13
N THR A 4 -6.99 -52.39 30.99
CA THR A 4 -7.77 -52.12 29.76
C THR A 4 -9.26 -52.51 29.87
N PRO A 5 -10.11 -51.96 28.99
CA PRO A 5 -10.81 -52.87 28.05
C PRO A 5 -10.69 -52.46 26.56
N PRO A 6 -11.05 -53.34 25.59
CA PRO A 6 -10.70 -53.17 24.18
C PRO A 6 -11.87 -53.04 23.17
N ASP A 7 -11.47 -52.77 21.92
CA ASP A 7 -12.06 -53.06 20.59
C ASP A 7 -12.48 -54.56 20.39
N PRO A 8 -13.01 -55.07 19.22
CA PRO A 8 -13.40 -54.41 17.94
C PRO A 8 -14.63 -54.98 17.12
N SER A 9 -14.89 -54.37 15.94
CA SER A 9 -15.17 -55.00 14.61
C SER A 9 -16.48 -55.74 14.18
N VAL A 10 -17.01 -55.31 13.00
CA VAL A 10 -17.39 -56.11 11.78
C VAL A 10 -18.68 -56.99 11.82
N THR A 11 -19.60 -57.02 10.83
CA THR A 11 -19.49 -57.69 9.49
C THR A 11 -20.66 -57.43 8.50
N ARG A 12 -20.43 -57.70 7.19
CA ARG A 12 -21.32 -58.20 6.08
C ARG A 12 -21.91 -57.25 5.00
N GLN A 13 -21.41 -57.44 3.76
CA GLN A 13 -22.10 -58.05 2.56
C GLN A 13 -23.57 -57.68 2.26
N LEU A 14 -24.02 -57.44 1.00
CA LEU A 14 -23.89 -58.30 -0.21
C LEU A 14 -24.18 -57.54 -1.54
N THR A 15 -24.41 -58.22 -2.68
CA THR A 15 -24.37 -57.67 -4.07
C THR A 15 -25.53 -58.07 -5.02
N GLY A 16 -25.93 -57.19 -5.96
CA GLY A 16 -26.75 -57.47 -7.17
C GLY A 16 -28.20 -56.95 -7.15
N ILE A 17 -28.94 -56.73 -8.27
CA ILE A 17 -28.68 -56.83 -9.73
C ILE A 17 -29.68 -55.92 -10.53
N GLN A 18 -29.28 -55.44 -11.72
CA GLN A 18 -30.02 -54.87 -12.91
C GLN A 18 -31.50 -54.36 -12.87
N VAL A 19 -31.74 -53.23 -13.58
CA VAL A 19 -32.83 -53.00 -14.59
C VAL A 19 -32.27 -52.09 -15.73
N LYS A 20 -32.92 -51.97 -16.91
CA LYS A 20 -32.38 -51.35 -18.16
C LYS A 20 -33.45 -50.57 -18.98
N GLN A 21 -33.04 -49.44 -19.60
CA GLN A 21 -33.55 -48.69 -20.79
C GLN A 21 -35.06 -48.59 -21.16
N ASN A 22 -35.52 -47.36 -21.49
CA ASN A 22 -36.22 -46.93 -22.75
C ASN A 22 -36.85 -45.52 -22.59
N VAL A 23 -37.12 -44.68 -23.62
CA VAL A 23 -36.57 -44.50 -25.00
C VAL A 23 -37.01 -43.11 -25.57
N ASP A 24 -36.24 -42.54 -26.52
CA ASP A 24 -36.53 -41.42 -27.47
C ASP A 24 -36.95 -40.03 -26.91
N GLU A 25 -36.91 -38.90 -27.65
CA GLU A 25 -36.83 -38.67 -29.11
C GLU A 25 -35.98 -37.41 -29.52
N ALA A 26 -35.57 -37.37 -30.79
CA ALA A 26 -35.06 -36.31 -31.71
C ALA A 26 -34.82 -34.84 -31.25
N SER A 27 -33.95 -34.02 -31.88
CA SER A 27 -32.83 -34.13 -32.87
C SER A 27 -32.29 -32.67 -33.15
N GLU A 28 -31.43 -32.24 -34.10
CA GLU A 28 -30.47 -32.77 -35.11
C GLU A 28 -29.56 -31.58 -35.58
N VAL A 29 -28.69 -31.80 -36.58
CA VAL A 29 -28.08 -30.86 -37.55
C VAL A 29 -26.65 -30.33 -37.29
N LEU A 30 -25.72 -31.07 -37.91
CA LEU A 30 -24.50 -30.67 -38.63
C LEU A 30 -23.21 -30.24 -37.90
N SER A 31 -22.10 -30.60 -38.57
CA SER A 31 -20.70 -30.44 -38.15
C SER A 31 -19.73 -30.66 -39.34
N ARG A 32 -18.45 -30.33 -39.17
CA ARG A 32 -17.32 -30.54 -40.12
C ARG A 32 -17.43 -29.66 -41.39
N PHE A 33 -16.41 -29.44 -42.23
CA PHE A 33 -15.16 -30.13 -42.60
C PHE A 33 -14.11 -29.07 -43.05
N GLN A 34 -12.78 -29.28 -43.21
CA GLN A 34 -11.87 -30.43 -43.04
C GLN A 34 -10.43 -29.94 -42.74
N THR A 35 -9.51 -30.89 -42.50
CA THR A 35 -8.03 -30.76 -42.62
C THR A 35 -7.60 -30.61 -44.11
N GLU A 36 -6.35 -30.45 -44.56
CA GLU A 36 -4.99 -30.64 -43.99
C GLU A 36 -3.89 -30.03 -44.92
N ASP A 37 -2.62 -30.15 -44.49
CA ASP A 37 -1.39 -30.33 -45.30
C ASP A 37 -0.53 -29.15 -45.81
N ALA A 38 0.65 -29.47 -46.36
CA ALA A 38 1.92 -28.76 -46.10
C ALA A 38 2.72 -28.18 -47.31
N THR A 39 3.88 -27.60 -46.97
CA THR A 39 5.11 -27.37 -47.78
C THR A 39 5.27 -26.19 -48.79
N ALA A 40 6.25 -25.34 -48.45
CA ALA A 40 7.44 -24.96 -49.25
C ALA A 40 7.42 -23.91 -50.41
N LEU A 41 8.16 -22.81 -50.15
CA LEU A 41 9.21 -22.17 -50.99
C LEU A 41 8.91 -21.40 -52.33
N ARG A 42 9.36 -20.13 -52.32
CA ARG A 42 10.04 -19.34 -53.39
C ARG A 42 9.26 -18.66 -54.54
N ALA A 43 9.08 -17.34 -54.36
CA ALA A 43 9.75 -16.24 -55.08
C ALA A 43 9.42 -15.87 -56.56
N ASN A 44 9.21 -14.55 -56.76
CA ASN A 44 9.47 -13.72 -57.95
C ASN A 44 8.64 -14.00 -59.24
N VAL A 45 8.36 -13.04 -60.14
CA VAL A 45 8.50 -11.56 -60.15
C VAL A 45 7.45 -10.97 -61.12
N GLY A 46 7.02 -9.72 -60.95
CA GLY A 46 6.15 -9.04 -61.93
C GLY A 46 6.17 -7.52 -61.76
N GLN A 47 6.74 -6.79 -62.74
CA GLN A 47 6.98 -5.35 -62.69
C GLN A 47 6.53 -4.67 -63.99
N GLN A 48 5.84 -3.53 -63.90
CA GLN A 48 5.70 -2.57 -65.00
C GLN A 48 5.82 -1.12 -64.50
N ILE A 49 6.14 -0.21 -65.43
CA ILE A 49 6.78 1.09 -65.16
C ILE A 49 6.21 2.16 -66.12
N LYS A 50 6.01 3.40 -65.63
CA LYS A 50 6.16 4.74 -66.31
C LYS A 50 5.45 5.85 -65.48
N ASN A 51 5.89 7.12 -65.43
CA ASN A 51 7.07 7.77 -66.02
C ASN A 51 7.49 9.09 -65.31
N GLN A 52 8.80 9.38 -65.32
CA GLN A 52 9.51 10.69 -65.48
C GLN A 52 9.00 12.04 -64.91
N ALA A 53 9.90 12.76 -64.20
CA ALA A 53 10.41 14.11 -64.53
C ALA A 53 11.72 14.43 -63.76
N ASN A 54 12.52 15.43 -64.17
CA ASN A 54 13.94 15.63 -63.76
C ASN A 54 14.30 17.02 -63.16
N GLY A 55 15.34 17.04 -62.30
CA GLY A 55 16.51 17.95 -62.43
C GLY A 55 16.70 19.07 -61.39
N GLY A 56 17.95 19.33 -60.92
CA GLY A 56 18.20 20.49 -60.02
C GLY A 56 19.55 20.79 -59.31
N ASN A 57 20.71 20.17 -59.59
CA ASN A 57 22.09 20.59 -59.22
C ASN A 57 22.49 21.02 -57.76
N GLU A 58 23.80 21.32 -57.57
CA GLU A 58 24.56 21.32 -56.29
C GLU A 58 25.08 22.71 -55.79
N ILE A 59 25.94 22.70 -54.74
CA ILE A 59 27.02 23.65 -54.35
C ILE A 59 26.82 24.60 -53.12
N SER A 60 27.13 24.06 -51.93
CA SER A 60 28.10 24.52 -50.88
C SER A 60 28.14 25.93 -50.21
N ILE A 61 28.59 25.93 -48.93
CA ILE A 61 29.33 26.98 -48.12
C ILE A 61 28.57 27.89 -47.10
N LYS A 62 28.94 27.69 -45.81
CA LYS A 62 29.03 28.56 -44.59
C LYS A 62 28.24 29.90 -44.44
N ALA A 63 27.62 30.10 -43.25
CA ALA A 63 27.95 31.14 -42.22
C ALA A 63 26.74 31.67 -41.38
N ASN A 64 27.02 32.27 -40.21
CA ASN A 64 26.06 32.73 -39.18
C ASN A 64 25.32 34.05 -39.53
N TYR A 65 24.09 34.26 -39.02
CA TYR A 65 23.82 35.08 -37.80
C TYR A 65 22.33 35.25 -37.41
N HIS A 66 22.09 35.52 -36.11
CA HIS A 66 20.94 36.17 -35.43
C HIS A 66 19.47 35.99 -35.91
N SER A 67 18.59 35.65 -34.96
CA SER A 67 17.59 36.62 -34.42
C SER A 67 16.82 36.08 -33.18
N ASN A 68 16.32 36.99 -32.35
CA ASN A 68 15.43 36.76 -31.19
C ASN A 68 14.16 37.63 -31.36
N PRO A 69 12.99 37.16 -30.91
CA PRO A 69 12.04 38.06 -30.21
C PRO A 69 11.51 37.40 -28.91
N LYS A 70 11.76 37.99 -27.73
CA LYS A 70 10.99 39.07 -27.05
C LYS A 70 9.80 38.56 -26.20
N LEU A 71 9.86 38.83 -24.89
CA LEU A 71 8.70 38.94 -23.98
C LEU A 71 8.23 40.42 -23.88
N PRO A 72 7.00 40.67 -23.40
CA PRO A 72 6.51 42.00 -23.05
C PRO A 72 6.91 42.43 -21.62
N ASP A 73 6.73 43.72 -21.31
CA ASP A 73 7.32 44.39 -20.15
C ASP A 73 6.44 45.62 -19.77
N GLU A 74 6.05 45.82 -18.51
CA GLU A 74 5.24 46.99 -18.05
C GLU A 74 5.65 47.50 -16.65
N LYS A 75 5.24 48.72 -16.24
CA LYS A 75 5.72 49.49 -15.04
C LYS A 75 4.60 50.40 -14.46
N TYR A 76 4.66 51.10 -13.32
CA TYR A 76 5.72 51.61 -12.40
C TYR A 76 5.20 51.59 -10.94
N GLY A 77 5.90 51.98 -9.86
CA GLY A 77 7.26 52.55 -9.64
C GLY A 77 7.36 53.32 -8.30
N ASN A 78 8.52 53.92 -8.02
CA ASN A 78 8.84 54.93 -6.98
C ASN A 78 8.62 54.65 -5.46
N MET A 79 9.72 54.63 -4.69
CA MET A 79 10.02 55.63 -3.64
C MET A 79 11.55 55.74 -3.42
N THR A 80 12.04 56.74 -2.66
CA THR A 80 13.45 57.21 -2.72
C THR A 80 14.03 57.68 -1.37
N LYS A 81 15.36 57.96 -1.34
CA LYS A 81 16.18 58.63 -0.30
C LYS A 81 16.60 57.78 0.93
N GLU A 82 17.74 58.00 1.60
CA GLU A 82 18.91 58.90 1.36
C GLU A 82 20.23 58.41 2.03
N ARG A 83 21.40 58.90 1.55
CA ARG A 83 22.70 59.28 2.22
C ARG A 83 23.14 58.67 3.58
N SER A 84 24.43 58.58 3.98
CA SER A 84 25.81 58.81 3.44
C SER A 84 26.82 58.24 4.50
N VAL A 85 28.17 58.18 4.41
CA VAL A 85 29.27 59.15 4.11
C VAL A 85 30.57 58.35 3.76
N ALA A 86 31.63 59.02 3.27
CA ALA A 86 32.98 58.47 3.00
C ALA A 86 33.91 58.51 4.28
N THR A 87 35.26 58.43 4.29
CA THR A 87 36.31 58.86 3.32
C THR A 87 37.70 58.25 3.67
N GLU A 88 38.68 58.46 2.78
CA GLU A 88 40.15 58.38 2.98
C GLU A 88 40.79 56.97 3.14
N THR A 89 42.06 56.73 2.77
CA THR A 89 43.13 57.60 2.21
C THR A 89 43.89 56.91 1.05
N SER A 90 44.83 57.61 0.39
CA SER A 90 45.65 57.10 -0.73
C SER A 90 47.13 57.37 -0.52
N GLU A 91 48.02 56.46 -0.96
CA GLU A 91 49.32 56.85 -1.50
C GLU A 91 49.91 55.82 -2.50
N ARG A 92 51.11 56.08 -3.07
CA ARG A 92 51.64 55.48 -4.31
C ARG A 92 53.17 55.29 -4.30
N VAL A 93 53.68 54.63 -5.35
CA VAL A 93 55.09 54.58 -5.86
C VAL A 93 55.99 53.59 -5.10
N GLY A 94 56.87 52.77 -5.72
CA GLY A 94 57.19 52.47 -7.15
C GLY A 94 58.64 51.91 -7.25
N GLY A 95 59.14 51.26 -8.31
CA GLY A 95 58.62 50.80 -9.61
C GLY A 95 59.77 50.50 -10.62
N LYS A 96 59.48 50.01 -11.85
CA LYS A 96 60.42 49.76 -13.00
C LYS A 96 61.33 48.50 -12.85
N LYS A 97 61.87 47.79 -13.87
CA LYS A 97 61.81 47.77 -15.38
C LYS A 97 62.32 46.36 -15.85
N VAL A 98 61.69 45.55 -16.74
CA VAL A 98 61.58 45.58 -18.23
C VAL A 98 62.54 44.64 -19.05
N LYS A 99 61.95 43.60 -19.70
CA LYS A 99 62.22 42.95 -21.03
C LYS A 99 63.48 42.09 -21.41
N ARG A 100 63.16 40.85 -21.86
CA ARG A 100 63.48 40.15 -23.16
C ARG A 100 64.87 39.54 -23.53
N SER A 101 64.85 38.20 -23.67
CA SER A 101 65.08 37.36 -24.90
C SER A 101 66.47 36.99 -25.47
N ALA A 102 66.48 35.79 -26.11
CA ALA A 102 67.44 35.21 -27.08
C ALA A 102 68.62 34.36 -26.52
N GLY A 103 69.14 33.43 -27.35
CA GLY A 103 70.26 32.53 -27.05
C GLY A 103 71.04 32.14 -28.33
N PRO A 104 72.08 31.30 -28.24
CA PRO A 104 72.40 30.34 -29.33
C PRO A 104 72.95 28.96 -28.87
N PRO A 105 73.09 27.95 -29.77
CA PRO A 105 73.60 26.58 -29.50
C PRO A 105 74.99 26.28 -30.09
N TYR A 106 75.59 25.08 -29.87
CA TYR A 106 76.60 24.44 -30.77
C TYR A 106 76.76 22.90 -30.55
N GLN A 107 77.69 22.23 -31.26
CA GLN A 107 77.72 20.79 -31.65
C GLN A 107 78.75 19.90 -30.91
N GLY A 108 78.78 18.56 -31.13
CA GLY A 108 79.99 17.75 -30.90
C GLY A 108 79.98 16.20 -30.94
N ASN A 109 80.02 15.58 -32.15
CA ASN A 109 80.77 14.34 -32.53
C ASN A 109 80.43 12.91 -32.02
N VAL A 110 80.78 11.92 -32.90
CA VAL A 110 80.63 10.43 -32.87
C VAL A 110 81.69 9.84 -33.84
N PRO A 111 82.40 8.70 -33.59
CA PRO A 111 82.24 7.50 -34.49
C PRO A 111 82.73 6.08 -34.01
N VAL A 112 82.11 5.01 -34.57
CA VAL A 112 82.70 3.69 -35.04
C VAL A 112 83.32 2.73 -33.99
N SER A 113 83.30 1.37 -34.06
CA SER A 113 82.89 0.28 -35.01
C SER A 113 82.18 -0.86 -34.21
N GLY A 114 81.37 -1.83 -34.66
CA GLY A 114 81.20 -2.57 -35.94
C GLY A 114 81.74 -4.02 -35.80
N GLU A 115 81.15 -5.13 -36.28
CA GLU A 115 79.91 -5.42 -37.07
C GLU A 115 79.63 -6.97 -37.08
N THR A 116 78.44 -7.43 -37.53
CA THR A 116 78.03 -8.82 -37.94
C THR A 116 77.72 -9.89 -36.85
N ARG A 117 76.77 -10.86 -37.00
CA ARG A 117 75.76 -11.16 -38.05
C ARG A 117 74.65 -12.14 -37.56
N PHE A 118 73.42 -12.00 -38.11
CA PHE A 118 72.38 -13.06 -38.35
C PHE A 118 71.69 -13.79 -37.15
N ARG A 119 70.38 -14.15 -37.16
CA ARG A 119 69.27 -13.94 -38.14
C ARG A 119 67.86 -14.27 -37.55
N GLN A 120 66.83 -13.44 -37.85
CA GLN A 120 65.35 -13.70 -37.78
C GLN A 120 64.72 -13.97 -36.38
N THR A 121 63.46 -13.60 -36.05
CA THR A 121 62.36 -12.93 -36.80
C THR A 121 61.40 -12.12 -35.89
N ASN A 122 60.76 -11.09 -36.47
CA ASN A 122 59.42 -10.52 -36.17
C ASN A 122 59.05 -9.93 -34.78
N VAL A 123 59.24 -8.60 -34.68
CA VAL A 123 58.23 -7.56 -34.35
C VAL A 123 57.22 -7.82 -33.20
N GLN A 124 57.38 -7.06 -32.12
CA GLN A 124 56.26 -6.55 -31.28
C GLN A 124 56.11 -5.03 -31.47
N GLY A 125 54.90 -4.50 -31.26
CA GLY A 125 54.57 -3.10 -31.54
C GLY A 125 54.61 -2.17 -30.32
N VAL A 126 55.20 -0.98 -30.53
CA VAL A 126 54.96 0.32 -29.88
C VAL A 126 54.30 0.29 -28.49
N SER A 127 55.11 0.45 -27.45
CA SER A 127 54.65 0.89 -26.12
C SER A 127 54.50 2.41 -26.08
N ASN A 128 53.44 2.93 -25.44
CA ASN A 128 53.24 4.35 -25.17
C ASN A 128 53.22 4.58 -23.66
N SER A 129 54.11 5.43 -23.15
CA SER A 129 54.39 5.57 -21.72
C SER A 129 53.33 6.35 -20.95
N ARG A 130 52.96 5.87 -19.76
CA ARG A 130 52.35 6.66 -18.68
C ARG A 130 53.22 6.50 -17.42
N ALA A 131 53.44 7.60 -16.68
CA ALA A 131 54.55 7.69 -15.74
C ALA A 131 54.31 6.97 -14.39
N GLU A 132 55.28 6.18 -13.95
CA GLU A 132 55.37 5.69 -12.57
C GLU A 132 55.87 6.80 -11.64
N TYR A 133 55.28 6.91 -10.45
CA TYR A 133 55.74 7.81 -9.40
C TYR A 133 56.98 7.23 -8.70
N ARG A 134 58.16 7.78 -9.02
CA ARG A 134 59.39 7.50 -8.26
C ARG A 134 59.27 8.02 -6.83
N ARG A 135 59.28 7.12 -5.84
CA ARG A 135 59.76 7.48 -4.50
C ARG A 135 61.29 7.63 -4.57
N THR A 136 61.82 8.68 -3.95
CA THR A 136 63.28 8.90 -3.82
C THR A 136 63.86 7.87 -2.85
N GLY A 137 64.99 7.26 -3.22
CA GLY A 137 65.71 6.32 -2.36
C GLY A 137 66.91 6.97 -1.67
N GLU A 138 67.13 6.58 -0.42
CA GLU A 138 68.45 6.54 0.20
C GLU A 138 68.73 5.06 0.53
N GLU A 139 69.91 4.56 0.18
CA GLU A 139 70.31 3.17 0.43
C GLU A 139 71.47 3.06 1.43
N ALA A 140 71.53 1.89 2.07
CA ALA A 140 72.68 1.31 2.74
C ALA A 140 73.24 2.01 4.00
N ARG A 141 72.83 1.47 5.17
CA ARG A 141 73.63 0.40 5.82
C ARG A 141 72.71 -0.53 6.62
N GLY A 142 73.06 -1.80 6.68
CA GLY A 142 72.10 -2.86 6.98
C GLY A 142 72.27 -3.55 8.33
N SER A 143 71.15 -4.07 8.84
CA SER A 143 71.11 -5.18 9.79
C SER A 143 69.88 -6.04 9.51
N ASN A 144 70.09 -7.26 9.00
CA ASN A 144 69.06 -8.30 9.00
C ASN A 144 68.76 -8.70 10.47
N PRO A 145 67.52 -9.05 10.83
CA PRO A 145 66.93 -10.28 10.29
C PRO A 145 65.61 -10.09 9.55
N ARG A 146 65.30 -11.05 8.68
CA ARG A 146 63.93 -11.31 8.21
C ARG A 146 63.06 -11.60 9.44
N GLN A 147 62.14 -10.70 9.78
CA GLN A 147 60.88 -11.18 10.33
C GLN A 147 60.18 -11.93 9.20
N SER A 148 59.98 -13.24 9.36
CA SER A 148 59.12 -13.99 8.46
C SER A 148 57.71 -13.41 8.56
N GLU A 149 57.18 -12.90 7.45
CA GLU A 149 55.74 -12.69 7.33
C GLU A 149 55.06 -14.01 7.70
N PRO A 150 54.04 -14.01 8.59
CA PRO A 150 53.32 -15.23 8.92
C PRO A 150 52.66 -15.74 7.62
N PRO A 151 52.98 -16.96 7.15
CA PRO A 151 52.39 -17.45 5.92
C PRO A 151 50.89 -17.66 6.13
N LEU A 152 50.08 -17.02 5.28
CA LEU A 152 48.76 -17.52 4.96
C LEU A 152 48.97 -18.77 4.11
N ASP A 153 48.37 -19.90 4.48
CA ASP A 153 48.38 -21.08 3.62
C ASP A 153 47.20 -21.00 2.64
N THR A 154 47.43 -21.32 1.37
CA THR A 154 46.47 -21.06 0.29
C THR A 154 46.37 -22.25 -0.66
N SER A 155 45.19 -22.89 -0.74
CA SER A 155 44.93 -23.98 -1.68
C SER A 155 43.82 -23.60 -2.66
N THR A 156 44.12 -23.68 -3.96
CA THR A 156 43.17 -23.44 -5.06
C THR A 156 42.57 -24.74 -5.57
N PHE A 157 41.26 -24.77 -5.81
CA PHE A 157 40.53 -25.88 -6.44
C PHE A 157 39.63 -25.36 -7.57
N ALA A 158 39.58 -26.07 -8.70
CA ALA A 158 38.72 -25.77 -9.84
C ALA A 158 37.53 -26.74 -9.89
N LEU A 159 36.31 -26.23 -10.08
CA LEU A 159 35.11 -27.06 -10.29
C LEU A 159 35.08 -27.56 -11.75
N SER A 160 35.90 -28.56 -12.05
CA SER A 160 36.12 -28.93 -13.45
C SER A 160 34.92 -29.61 -14.12
N GLY A 161 34.65 -29.18 -15.35
CA GLY A 161 33.45 -29.52 -16.12
C GLY A 161 32.32 -28.48 -16.07
N ASP A 162 32.41 -27.44 -15.22
CA ASP A 162 31.30 -26.52 -14.93
C ASP A 162 31.48 -25.12 -15.56
N SER A 163 32.18 -25.03 -16.70
CA SER A 163 32.52 -23.76 -17.38
C SER A 163 31.35 -23.00 -18.02
N ALA A 164 30.14 -23.53 -17.96
CA ALA A 164 28.92 -22.91 -18.50
C ALA A 164 27.97 -22.34 -17.44
N HIS A 165 28.11 -22.71 -16.16
CA HIS A 165 27.21 -22.23 -15.09
C HIS A 165 27.45 -20.74 -14.79
N ASN A 166 26.38 -19.94 -14.78
CA ASN A 166 26.43 -18.48 -14.62
C ASN A 166 26.07 -17.98 -13.22
N GLN A 167 25.64 -18.86 -12.31
CA GLN A 167 25.37 -18.55 -10.90
C GLN A 167 25.87 -19.69 -9.99
N ALA A 168 26.21 -19.33 -8.74
CA ALA A 168 26.63 -20.28 -7.71
C ALA A 168 26.04 -19.90 -6.34
N MET A 169 25.66 -20.90 -5.56
CA MET A 169 25.23 -20.79 -4.15
C MET A 169 26.21 -21.61 -3.30
N VAL A 170 26.79 -21.00 -2.26
CA VAL A 170 27.88 -21.61 -1.47
C VAL A 170 27.53 -21.56 0.01
N HIS A 171 27.49 -22.71 0.68
CA HIS A 171 27.09 -22.81 2.09
C HIS A 171 28.01 -23.74 2.88
N TRP A 172 28.36 -23.32 4.10
CA TRP A 172 28.85 -24.22 5.14
C TRP A 172 27.70 -25.09 5.68
N SER A 173 27.97 -26.37 5.94
CA SER A 173 27.09 -27.27 6.70
C SER A 173 27.69 -27.54 8.08
N GLY A 174 26.85 -27.93 9.04
CA GLY A 174 27.24 -28.09 10.45
C GLY A 174 27.67 -26.79 11.13
N HIS A 175 28.20 -26.90 12.35
CA HIS A 175 28.92 -25.84 13.05
C HIS A 175 30.23 -26.46 13.54
N ASN A 176 31.36 -25.78 13.28
CA ASN A 176 32.69 -26.38 13.40
C ASN A 176 32.87 -27.67 12.55
N SER A 177 32.08 -27.84 11.48
CA SER A 177 32.24 -28.95 10.52
C SER A 177 33.14 -28.53 9.34
N SER A 178 33.80 -29.51 8.73
CA SER A 178 34.64 -29.35 7.55
C SER A 178 33.88 -29.36 6.22
N VAL A 179 32.54 -29.38 6.25
CA VAL A 179 31.70 -29.57 5.07
C VAL A 179 31.27 -28.25 4.44
N ILE A 180 31.57 -28.10 3.15
CA ILE A 180 31.07 -27.03 2.27
C ILE A 180 30.26 -27.66 1.14
N LEU A 181 29.09 -27.09 0.85
CA LEU A 181 28.24 -27.45 -0.27
C LEU A 181 28.16 -26.29 -1.27
N ILE A 182 28.21 -26.60 -2.56
CA ILE A 182 28.08 -25.63 -3.66
C ILE A 182 27.03 -26.14 -4.64
N LEU A 183 26.04 -25.32 -4.96
CA LEU A 183 25.15 -25.51 -6.09
C LEU A 183 25.51 -24.49 -7.18
N THR A 184 26.11 -24.94 -8.28
CA THR A 184 26.31 -24.14 -9.50
C THR A 184 25.16 -24.39 -10.46
N LYS A 185 24.64 -23.35 -11.11
CA LYS A 185 23.50 -23.43 -12.04
C LYS A 185 23.70 -22.55 -13.27
N LEU A 186 23.13 -22.98 -14.40
CA LEU A 186 22.95 -22.19 -15.61
C LEU A 186 21.48 -21.76 -15.66
N TYR A 187 21.25 -20.50 -15.28
CA TYR A 187 19.93 -19.87 -15.34
C TYR A 187 19.77 -19.15 -16.69
N ASP A 188 18.76 -19.52 -17.48
CA ASP A 188 18.44 -18.85 -18.74
C ASP A 188 17.42 -17.72 -18.49
N PHE A 189 17.88 -16.47 -18.58
CA PHE A 189 17.05 -15.28 -18.38
C PHE A 189 15.91 -15.11 -19.39
N ASN A 190 15.93 -15.83 -20.53
CA ASN A 190 14.85 -15.80 -21.51
C ASN A 190 13.73 -16.81 -21.16
N LEU A 191 14.09 -17.93 -20.54
CA LEU A 191 13.16 -18.98 -20.12
C LEU A 191 12.66 -18.80 -18.68
N GLY A 192 13.42 -18.09 -17.83
CA GLY A 192 13.11 -17.90 -16.41
C GLY A 192 13.40 -19.13 -15.53
N ALA A 193 14.13 -20.12 -16.06
CA ALA A 193 14.37 -21.42 -15.44
C ALA A 193 15.85 -21.82 -15.48
N VAL A 194 16.22 -22.81 -14.67
CA VAL A 194 17.54 -23.44 -14.72
C VAL A 194 17.54 -24.55 -15.77
N THR A 195 18.52 -24.51 -16.69
CA THR A 195 18.65 -25.52 -17.76
C THR A 195 19.68 -26.60 -17.44
N GLU A 196 20.74 -26.24 -16.69
CA GLU A 196 21.74 -27.18 -16.18
C GLU A 196 22.16 -26.79 -14.75
N SER A 197 22.52 -27.78 -13.94
CA SER A 197 22.90 -27.58 -12.55
C SER A 197 23.89 -28.64 -12.08
N SER A 198 24.71 -28.32 -11.09
CA SER A 198 25.62 -29.28 -10.46
C SER A 198 25.82 -29.01 -8.97
N LEU A 199 25.81 -30.08 -8.20
CA LEU A 199 25.97 -30.06 -6.75
C LEU A 199 27.36 -30.60 -6.39
N TRP A 200 28.12 -29.86 -5.61
CA TRP A 200 29.46 -30.21 -5.16
C TRP A 200 29.56 -30.22 -3.64
N ARG A 201 30.40 -31.11 -3.09
CA ARG A 201 30.65 -31.25 -1.65
C ARG A 201 32.13 -31.43 -1.33
N SER A 202 32.61 -30.62 -0.40
CA SER A 202 33.89 -30.81 0.30
C SER A 202 33.64 -31.44 1.69
N THR A 203 34.65 -32.12 2.24
CA THR A 203 34.71 -32.57 3.65
C THR A 203 36.01 -32.18 4.33
N ASP A 204 36.76 -31.23 3.76
CA ASP A 204 38.12 -30.86 4.14
C ASP A 204 38.32 -29.32 4.21
N TYR A 205 37.24 -28.61 4.55
CA TYR A 205 37.18 -27.14 4.58
C TYR A 205 37.49 -26.49 3.22
N GLY A 206 37.10 -27.14 2.11
CA GLY A 206 37.24 -26.60 0.75
C GLY A 206 38.61 -26.79 0.10
N SER A 207 39.42 -27.76 0.53
CA SER A 207 40.66 -28.13 -0.18
C SER A 207 40.39 -29.07 -1.37
N THR A 208 39.35 -29.91 -1.29
CA THR A 208 38.87 -30.74 -2.40
C THR A 208 37.34 -30.77 -2.46
N TYR A 209 36.78 -30.82 -3.67
CA TYR A 209 35.33 -30.93 -3.89
C TYR A 209 34.99 -32.16 -4.75
N THR A 210 33.87 -32.79 -4.43
CA THR A 210 33.34 -33.97 -5.13
C THR A 210 31.98 -33.65 -5.75
N LYS A 211 31.79 -33.98 -7.03
CA LYS A 211 30.53 -33.73 -7.77
C LYS A 211 29.50 -34.81 -7.42
N LEU A 212 28.32 -34.40 -6.95
CA LEU A 212 27.30 -35.27 -6.36
C LEU A 212 26.07 -35.53 -7.25
N ASN A 213 26.00 -34.99 -8.47
CA ASN A 213 24.84 -35.14 -9.37
C ASN A 213 24.35 -36.60 -9.50
N ALA A 214 25.26 -37.58 -9.48
CA ALA A 214 24.92 -39.01 -9.55
C ALA A 214 24.17 -39.54 -8.32
N LYS A 215 24.32 -38.93 -7.13
CA LYS A 215 23.57 -39.27 -5.90
C LYS A 215 22.19 -38.61 -5.85
N VAL A 216 22.08 -37.41 -6.43
CA VAL A 216 20.84 -36.61 -6.52
C VAL A 216 19.90 -37.19 -7.58
N GLY A 217 20.45 -37.64 -8.70
CA GLY A 217 19.75 -38.16 -9.86
C GLY A 217 20.20 -37.44 -11.13
N SER A 218 20.80 -38.17 -12.07
CA SER A 218 21.48 -37.63 -13.26
C SER A 218 20.60 -36.93 -14.31
N ARG A 219 19.30 -36.73 -14.03
CA ARG A 219 18.34 -35.98 -14.84
C ARG A 219 17.57 -34.90 -14.07
N THR A 220 17.76 -34.80 -12.76
CA THR A 220 17.06 -33.79 -11.95
C THR A 220 17.88 -32.51 -11.94
N VAL A 221 17.34 -31.45 -12.55
CA VAL A 221 17.92 -30.10 -12.49
C VAL A 221 17.58 -29.47 -11.14
N LEU A 222 18.54 -28.78 -10.53
CA LEU A 222 18.47 -28.19 -9.20
C LEU A 222 18.40 -26.65 -9.27
N SER A 223 17.47 -26.06 -8.54
CA SER A 223 17.16 -24.63 -8.58
C SER A 223 17.71 -23.85 -7.38
N TYR A 224 17.58 -24.43 -6.17
CA TYR A 224 17.96 -23.80 -4.89
C TYR A 224 18.51 -24.81 -3.88
N LEU A 225 19.44 -24.37 -3.03
CA LEU A 225 19.95 -25.11 -1.86
C LEU A 225 19.68 -24.32 -0.58
N TYR A 226 19.18 -24.99 0.45
CA TYR A 226 18.88 -24.43 1.76
C TYR A 226 19.54 -25.28 2.86
N VAL A 227 20.30 -24.63 3.74
CA VAL A 227 20.79 -25.22 4.99
C VAL A 227 19.83 -24.83 6.12
N CYS A 228 19.39 -25.78 6.95
CA CYS A 228 18.49 -25.49 8.06
C CYS A 228 19.20 -24.59 9.09
N PRO A 229 18.63 -23.44 9.50
CA PRO A 229 19.30 -22.50 10.40
C PRO A 229 19.48 -23.10 11.81
N THR A 230 18.51 -23.89 12.26
CA THR A 230 18.46 -24.50 13.60
C THR A 230 19.34 -25.73 13.74
N ASN A 231 19.49 -26.50 12.65
CA ASN A 231 20.39 -27.64 12.58
C ASN A 231 21.08 -27.68 11.21
N LYS A 232 22.26 -27.06 11.13
CA LYS A 232 23.03 -26.91 9.88
C LYS A 232 23.47 -28.25 9.24
N GLN A 233 23.25 -29.40 9.88
CA GLN A 233 23.48 -30.72 9.27
C GLN A 233 22.36 -31.16 8.31
N LYS A 234 21.18 -30.55 8.43
CA LYS A 234 20.03 -30.81 7.57
C LYS A 234 20.00 -29.85 6.39
N ILE A 235 20.00 -30.42 5.18
CA ILE A 235 19.99 -29.67 3.92
C ILE A 235 18.76 -30.06 3.11
N MET A 236 18.12 -29.05 2.54
CA MET A 236 17.04 -29.19 1.57
C MET A 236 17.51 -28.62 0.23
N VAL A 237 17.30 -29.36 -0.86
CA VAL A 237 17.59 -28.90 -2.22
C VAL A 237 16.31 -29.02 -3.05
N LEU A 238 15.96 -27.98 -3.78
CA LEU A 238 14.79 -27.97 -4.66
C LEU A 238 15.22 -28.27 -6.10
N SER A 239 14.40 -29.03 -6.83
CA SER A 239 14.55 -29.16 -8.28
C SER A 239 13.94 -27.97 -9.03
N ASP A 240 14.25 -27.84 -10.32
CA ASP A 240 13.59 -26.84 -11.18
C ASP A 240 12.18 -27.33 -11.59
N PRO A 241 11.11 -26.57 -11.29
CA PRO A 241 9.74 -27.05 -11.44
C PRO A 241 9.28 -27.27 -12.88
N GLU A 242 9.95 -26.65 -13.87
CA GLU A 242 9.64 -26.87 -15.30
C GLU A 242 10.12 -28.26 -15.79
N VAL A 243 11.07 -28.87 -15.08
CA VAL A 243 11.58 -30.23 -15.35
C VAL A 243 10.93 -31.25 -14.41
N GLU A 244 10.92 -30.97 -13.11
CA GLU A 244 10.42 -31.87 -12.07
C GLU A 244 10.14 -31.10 -10.78
N SER A 245 8.96 -31.28 -10.17
CA SER A 245 8.65 -30.72 -8.85
C SER A 245 8.96 -31.72 -7.73
N ALA A 246 10.14 -31.59 -7.13
CA ALA A 246 10.63 -32.46 -6.05
C ALA A 246 11.48 -31.69 -5.01
N VAL A 247 11.55 -32.26 -3.81
CA VAL A 247 12.41 -31.83 -2.71
C VAL A 247 13.40 -32.95 -2.42
N LEU A 248 14.69 -32.64 -2.38
CA LEU A 248 15.72 -33.57 -1.92
C LEU A 248 16.18 -33.17 -0.52
N ILE A 249 16.29 -34.15 0.37
CA ILE A 249 16.57 -33.96 1.78
C ILE A 249 17.81 -34.77 2.17
N SER A 250 18.78 -34.10 2.77
CA SER A 250 19.88 -34.73 3.51
C SER A 250 19.73 -34.45 5.00
N SER A 251 20.08 -35.44 5.82
CA SER A 251 20.25 -35.32 7.28
C SER A 251 21.67 -35.67 7.72
N ASP A 252 22.62 -35.72 6.78
CA ASP A 252 23.99 -36.24 6.94
C ASP A 252 25.04 -35.30 6.30
N GLU A 253 24.81 -33.99 6.41
CA GLU A 253 25.67 -32.94 5.85
C GLU A 253 25.87 -33.08 4.33
N GLY A 254 24.87 -33.59 3.60
CA GLY A 254 24.88 -33.77 2.14
C GLY A 254 25.61 -35.03 1.65
N ALA A 255 25.88 -36.01 2.51
CA ALA A 255 26.52 -37.25 2.09
C ALA A 255 25.56 -38.20 1.34
N SER A 256 24.26 -38.16 1.65
CA SER A 256 23.16 -38.83 0.93
C SER A 256 21.93 -37.92 0.82
N PHE A 257 21.03 -38.22 -0.13
CA PHE A 257 19.83 -37.43 -0.38
C PHE A 257 18.62 -38.34 -0.61
N ASP A 258 17.60 -38.22 0.23
CA ASP A 258 16.28 -38.78 0.01
C ASP A 258 15.47 -37.86 -0.91
N LYS A 259 14.81 -38.38 -1.95
CA LYS A 259 14.03 -37.59 -2.91
C LYS A 259 12.53 -37.76 -2.70
N TYR A 260 11.82 -36.63 -2.55
CA TYR A 260 10.37 -36.57 -2.32
C TYR A 260 9.68 -35.76 -3.42
N PRO A 261 8.76 -36.36 -4.22
CA PRO A 261 7.98 -35.61 -5.19
C PRO A 261 6.94 -34.72 -4.49
N ILE A 262 6.68 -33.54 -5.04
CA ILE A 262 5.65 -32.61 -4.55
C ILE A 262 4.70 -32.23 -5.69
N ASN A 263 3.46 -31.90 -5.35
CA ASN A 263 2.39 -31.58 -6.31
C ASN A 263 2.08 -30.08 -6.40
N PHE A 264 3.03 -29.22 -6.03
CA PHE A 264 2.93 -27.76 -6.10
C PHE A 264 4.33 -27.14 -6.20
N ASN A 265 4.44 -25.99 -6.88
CA ASN A 265 5.72 -25.31 -7.07
C ASN A 265 5.99 -24.37 -5.89
N ILE A 266 7.12 -24.55 -5.20
CA ILE A 266 7.58 -23.71 -4.07
C ILE A 266 8.24 -22.44 -4.62
N LEU A 267 7.78 -21.26 -4.16
CA LEU A 267 8.43 -19.98 -4.44
C LEU A 267 9.27 -19.46 -3.27
N SER A 268 8.90 -19.79 -2.03
CA SER A 268 9.60 -19.34 -0.83
C SER A 268 9.40 -20.33 0.32
N LEU A 269 10.42 -20.47 1.17
CA LEU A 269 10.40 -21.28 2.38
C LEU A 269 10.58 -20.39 3.62
N LEU A 270 10.00 -20.79 4.75
CA LEU A 270 10.27 -20.20 6.06
C LEU A 270 10.47 -21.30 7.11
N PHE A 271 11.71 -21.54 7.50
CA PHE A 271 12.07 -22.46 8.58
C PHE A 271 11.63 -21.92 9.95
N HIS A 272 11.21 -22.80 10.86
CA HIS A 272 10.87 -22.40 12.23
C HIS A 272 12.15 -22.08 13.03
N PRO A 273 12.25 -20.92 13.71
CA PRO A 273 13.51 -20.40 14.27
C PRO A 273 14.16 -21.30 15.34
N ALA A 274 13.40 -22.25 15.91
CA ALA A 274 13.89 -23.16 16.94
C ALA A 274 13.40 -24.62 16.80
N GLN A 275 12.82 -25.01 15.66
CA GLN A 275 12.33 -26.39 15.45
C GLN A 275 12.86 -26.90 14.12
N GLU A 276 13.93 -27.68 14.19
CA GLU A 276 14.76 -28.12 13.05
C GLU A 276 14.03 -28.90 11.93
N ASN A 277 12.82 -29.40 12.18
CA ASN A 277 12.01 -30.15 11.20
C ASN A 277 10.81 -29.36 10.65
N TRP A 278 10.58 -28.12 11.10
CA TRP A 278 9.35 -27.38 10.85
C TRP A 278 9.57 -26.27 9.81
N ILE A 279 8.77 -26.29 8.74
CA ILE A 279 8.94 -25.43 7.56
C ILE A 279 7.56 -24.99 7.03
N LEU A 280 7.42 -23.73 6.65
CA LEU A 280 6.33 -23.26 5.78
C LEU A 280 6.83 -23.13 4.34
N ALA A 281 5.98 -23.45 3.37
CA ALA A 281 6.24 -23.23 1.95
C ALA A 281 5.12 -22.40 1.32
N TYR A 282 5.49 -21.32 0.65
CA TYR A 282 4.60 -20.49 -0.15
C TYR A 282 4.66 -20.90 -1.61
N SER A 283 3.50 -21.08 -2.25
CA SER A 283 3.38 -21.57 -3.62
C SER A 283 2.96 -20.50 -4.62
N HIS A 284 3.23 -20.75 -5.91
CA HIS A 284 2.90 -19.84 -7.01
C HIS A 284 1.40 -19.52 -7.15
N ASP A 285 0.52 -20.42 -6.69
CA ASP A 285 -0.93 -20.24 -6.66
C ASP A 285 -1.44 -19.59 -5.36
N ASN A 286 -0.55 -18.89 -4.63
CA ASN A 286 -0.83 -18.12 -3.42
C ASN A 286 -1.35 -18.95 -2.23
N LYS A 287 -0.91 -20.20 -2.10
CA LYS A 287 -1.22 -21.06 -0.95
C LYS A 287 -0.02 -21.14 0.00
N LEU A 288 -0.31 -21.41 1.26
CA LEU A 288 0.69 -21.68 2.28
C LEU A 288 0.55 -23.12 2.76
N TYR A 289 1.64 -23.89 2.65
CA TYR A 289 1.77 -25.25 3.14
C TYR A 289 2.66 -25.28 4.38
N SER A 290 2.50 -26.28 5.22
CA SER A 290 3.39 -26.58 6.34
C SER A 290 3.89 -28.02 6.27
N SER A 291 5.14 -28.22 6.69
CA SER A 291 5.72 -29.53 6.96
C SER A 291 6.32 -29.52 8.36
N MET A 292 6.14 -30.63 9.08
CA MET A 292 6.73 -30.86 10.41
C MET A 292 7.76 -32.01 10.40
N ASP A 293 8.04 -32.57 9.23
CA ASP A 293 9.00 -33.66 8.98
C ASP A 293 10.08 -33.27 7.95
N PHE A 294 10.47 -31.99 7.96
CA PHE A 294 11.51 -31.37 7.13
C PHE A 294 11.24 -31.46 5.62
N GLY A 295 9.98 -31.38 5.21
CA GLY A 295 9.55 -31.36 3.80
C GLY A 295 9.22 -32.72 3.18
N ARG A 296 9.23 -33.81 3.96
CA ARG A 296 8.87 -35.16 3.49
C ARG A 296 7.36 -35.30 3.26
N LYS A 297 6.54 -34.54 4.01
CA LYS A 297 5.09 -34.39 3.82
C LYS A 297 4.68 -32.93 3.97
N TRP A 298 3.68 -32.52 3.21
CA TRP A 298 3.13 -31.16 3.21
C TRP A 298 1.63 -31.17 3.47
N GLN A 299 1.18 -30.26 4.34
CA GLN A 299 -0.23 -30.03 4.65
C GLN A 299 -0.59 -28.58 4.30
N LEU A 300 -1.69 -28.39 3.58
CA LEU A 300 -2.23 -27.05 3.29
C LEU A 300 -2.66 -26.37 4.60
N VAL A 301 -2.16 -25.17 4.84
CA VAL A 301 -2.52 -24.30 5.98
C VAL A 301 -3.67 -23.38 5.57
N HIS A 302 -3.47 -22.60 4.50
CA HIS A 302 -4.44 -21.63 4.03
C HIS A 302 -4.21 -21.32 2.54
N ASP A 303 -5.30 -21.04 1.85
CA ASP A 303 -5.37 -20.54 0.48
C ASP A 303 -5.38 -19.00 0.44
N ASN A 304 -5.08 -18.40 -0.72
CA ASN A 304 -5.15 -16.95 -0.91
C ASN A 304 -4.31 -16.11 0.08
N VAL A 305 -3.14 -16.62 0.51
CA VAL A 305 -2.20 -15.94 1.40
C VAL A 305 -1.40 -14.88 0.63
N MET A 306 -1.13 -13.74 1.27
CA MET A 306 -0.37 -12.65 0.65
C MET A 306 1.14 -12.97 0.59
N PRO A 307 1.84 -12.67 -0.52
CA PRO A 307 3.28 -12.91 -0.66
C PRO A 307 4.09 -12.25 0.47
N GLY A 308 4.97 -13.01 1.12
CA GLY A 308 5.85 -12.50 2.19
C GLY A 308 5.15 -12.05 3.48
N ARG A 309 3.84 -12.34 3.64
CA ARG A 309 3.03 -11.92 4.80
C ARG A 309 2.52 -13.11 5.61
N PHE A 310 3.45 -14.00 5.93
CA PHE A 310 3.24 -15.16 6.80
C PHE A 310 4.44 -15.31 7.75
N TYR A 311 4.16 -15.57 9.03
CA TYR A 311 5.15 -15.56 10.10
C TYR A 311 4.90 -16.71 11.09
N TRP A 312 5.97 -17.28 11.65
CA TRP A 312 5.88 -18.22 12.76
C TRP A 312 5.56 -17.52 14.09
N ALA A 313 5.10 -18.30 15.07
CA ALA A 313 5.01 -17.90 16.47
C ALA A 313 6.35 -17.39 17.03
N VAL A 314 6.32 -16.38 17.90
CA VAL A 314 7.52 -15.98 18.66
C VAL A 314 7.52 -16.69 20.01
N MET A 315 8.58 -17.47 20.26
CA MET A 315 8.71 -18.27 21.48
C MET A 315 8.64 -17.42 22.75
N GLY A 316 7.92 -17.90 23.76
CA GLY A 316 7.74 -17.20 25.04
C GLY A 316 6.65 -16.12 25.03
N LEU A 317 6.17 -15.70 23.85
CA LEU A 317 5.04 -14.77 23.69
C LEU A 317 3.77 -15.49 23.23
N ASP A 318 3.90 -16.29 22.17
CA ASP A 318 2.82 -17.12 21.64
C ASP A 318 2.78 -18.47 22.38
N ARG A 319 1.57 -18.91 22.75
CA ARG A 319 1.35 -20.06 23.66
C ARG A 319 1.83 -21.40 23.08
N GLU A 320 1.59 -21.61 21.78
CA GLU A 320 2.00 -22.80 21.05
C GLU A 320 2.98 -22.42 19.93
N SER A 321 4.05 -23.19 19.73
CA SER A 321 5.07 -22.89 18.73
C SER A 321 4.65 -23.19 17.29
N ASP A 322 3.66 -24.07 17.07
CA ASP A 322 3.13 -24.38 15.73
C ASP A 322 2.05 -23.39 15.27
N VAL A 323 1.87 -22.28 16.00
CA VAL A 323 1.07 -21.13 15.57
C VAL A 323 1.73 -20.44 14.39
N VAL A 324 0.89 -20.01 13.46
CA VAL A 324 1.24 -19.16 12.32
C VAL A 324 0.33 -17.94 12.26
N HIS A 325 0.93 -16.83 11.85
CA HIS A 325 0.31 -15.53 11.67
C HIS A 325 0.32 -15.21 10.18
N ILE A 326 -0.85 -15.04 9.56
CA ILE A 326 -0.96 -14.91 8.10
C ILE A 326 -1.89 -13.76 7.70
N GLU A 327 -1.55 -13.09 6.61
CA GLU A 327 -2.43 -12.14 5.94
C GLU A 327 -3.11 -12.82 4.75
N THR A 328 -4.43 -12.85 4.73
CA THR A 328 -5.23 -13.56 3.72
C THR A 328 -6.05 -12.59 2.88
N ARG A 329 -6.16 -12.84 1.58
CA ARG A 329 -6.89 -11.99 0.63
C ARG A 329 -8.38 -12.30 0.69
N PHE A 330 -9.19 -11.32 1.10
CA PHE A 330 -10.64 -11.45 1.20
C PHE A 330 -11.37 -10.82 0.00
N ALA A 331 -10.93 -9.64 -0.45
CA ALA A 331 -11.52 -8.95 -1.60
C ALA A 331 -10.48 -8.06 -2.31
N LYS A 332 -10.86 -7.44 -3.44
CA LYS A 332 -10.01 -6.42 -4.10
C LYS A 332 -9.69 -5.28 -3.12
N GLY A 333 -8.42 -5.15 -2.77
CA GLY A 333 -7.93 -4.14 -1.82
C GLY A 333 -8.27 -4.38 -0.34
N ARG A 334 -8.69 -5.60 0.06
CA ARG A 334 -8.93 -5.94 1.47
C ARG A 334 -8.35 -7.31 1.84
N ALA A 335 -7.68 -7.34 2.98
CA ALA A 335 -7.15 -8.55 3.60
C ALA A 335 -7.78 -8.80 4.99
N GLN A 336 -7.44 -9.93 5.59
CA GLN A 336 -7.73 -10.26 6.99
C GLN A 336 -6.45 -10.80 7.66
N TYR A 337 -6.26 -10.45 8.93
CA TYR A 337 -5.24 -11.06 9.77
C TYR A 337 -5.81 -12.31 10.45
N VAL A 338 -5.22 -13.47 10.16
CA VAL A 338 -5.60 -14.76 10.71
C VAL A 338 -4.45 -15.34 11.54
N LYS A 339 -4.79 -15.88 12.70
CA LYS A 339 -3.91 -16.70 13.55
C LYS A 339 -4.50 -18.10 13.67
N CYS A 340 -3.71 -19.13 13.39
CA CYS A 340 -4.12 -20.53 13.55
C CYS A 340 -2.90 -21.42 13.84
N ARG A 341 -3.13 -22.68 14.20
CA ARG A 341 -2.06 -23.69 14.29
C ARG A 341 -1.86 -24.34 12.92
N ALA A 342 -0.62 -24.39 12.44
CA ALA A 342 -0.29 -24.79 11.06
C ALA A 342 -0.88 -26.15 10.65
N GLN A 343 -0.78 -27.15 11.53
CA GLN A 343 -1.30 -28.51 11.28
C GLN A 343 -2.83 -28.64 11.45
N ARG A 344 -3.53 -27.58 11.89
CA ARG A 344 -4.98 -27.61 12.23
C ARG A 344 -5.73 -26.34 11.83
N CYS A 345 -5.30 -25.64 10.78
CA CYS A 345 -5.86 -24.35 10.33
C CYS A 345 -7.21 -24.46 9.56
N THR A 346 -8.08 -25.37 9.98
CA THR A 346 -9.47 -25.46 9.52
C THR A 346 -10.27 -24.22 9.94
N GLU A 347 -11.34 -23.90 9.22
CA GLU A 347 -12.08 -22.63 9.40
C GLU A 347 -12.53 -22.36 10.84
N GLY A 348 -13.04 -23.38 11.54
CA GLY A 348 -13.44 -23.28 12.96
C GLY A 348 -12.31 -23.05 13.96
N ASN A 349 -11.04 -23.22 13.54
CA ASN A 349 -9.83 -22.99 14.34
C ASN A 349 -9.08 -21.70 13.93
N ARG A 350 -9.64 -20.88 13.03
CA ARG A 350 -9.05 -19.61 12.58
C ARG A 350 -9.46 -18.48 13.54
N HIS A 351 -8.47 -17.88 14.22
CA HIS A 351 -8.69 -16.73 15.08
C HIS A 351 -8.43 -15.42 14.33
N TYR A 352 -9.46 -14.57 14.26
CA TYR A 352 -9.39 -13.24 13.64
C TYR A 352 -9.13 -12.20 14.75
N LEU A 353 -7.86 -11.85 14.96
CA LEU A 353 -7.45 -10.99 16.09
C LEU A 353 -7.70 -9.49 15.87
N PHE A 354 -7.95 -9.08 14.63
CA PHE A 354 -8.28 -7.69 14.31
C PHE A 354 -9.79 -7.56 14.02
N PRO A 355 -10.51 -6.61 14.63
CA PRO A 355 -11.95 -6.42 14.43
C PRO A 355 -12.24 -5.73 13.08
N GLY A 356 -12.18 -6.49 11.99
CA GLY A 356 -12.56 -6.05 10.64
C GLY A 356 -11.60 -6.52 9.55
N HIS A 357 -11.60 -5.80 8.43
CA HIS A 357 -10.63 -5.97 7.35
C HIS A 357 -9.45 -5.02 7.51
N VAL A 358 -8.30 -5.44 7.01
CA VAL A 358 -7.05 -4.67 6.96
C VAL A 358 -6.64 -4.40 5.51
N ASP A 359 -5.76 -3.42 5.31
CA ASP A 359 -5.20 -3.11 4.00
C ASP A 359 -4.25 -4.25 3.57
N THR A 360 -4.14 -4.49 2.26
CA THR A 360 -3.31 -5.57 1.71
C THR A 360 -1.83 -5.26 1.83
N ASN A 361 -1.01 -6.26 2.15
CA ASN A 361 0.43 -6.17 2.42
C ASN A 361 0.77 -5.36 3.70
N SER A 362 -0.13 -5.27 4.68
CA SER A 362 0.03 -4.44 5.89
C SER A 362 0.51 -5.20 7.13
N LEU A 363 0.32 -6.51 7.21
CA LEU A 363 0.70 -7.31 8.38
C LEU A 363 2.23 -7.36 8.58
N VAL A 364 2.70 -6.97 9.76
CA VAL A 364 4.08 -7.21 10.20
C VAL A 364 4.04 -7.87 11.57
N VAL A 365 4.77 -8.97 11.77
CA VAL A 365 4.92 -9.66 13.07
C VAL A 365 6.41 -9.70 13.37
N GLN A 366 6.83 -9.02 14.44
CA GLN A 366 8.23 -8.79 14.76
C GLN A 366 8.38 -8.64 16.28
N ASP A 367 9.29 -9.40 16.89
CA ASP A 367 9.51 -9.44 18.35
C ASP A 367 8.18 -9.47 19.16
N GLU A 368 8.05 -8.53 20.10
CA GLU A 368 6.92 -8.31 20.99
C GLU A 368 5.69 -7.69 20.29
N TYR A 369 5.79 -7.36 18.99
CA TYR A 369 4.83 -6.54 18.27
C TYR A 369 4.13 -7.26 17.11
N VAL A 370 2.91 -6.80 16.81
CA VAL A 370 2.21 -7.05 15.54
C VAL A 370 1.63 -5.73 15.04
N PHE A 371 1.90 -5.36 13.79
CA PHE A 371 1.40 -4.14 13.15
C PHE A 371 0.42 -4.46 12.01
N THR A 372 -0.53 -3.55 11.77
CA THR A 372 -1.41 -3.58 10.60
C THR A 372 -1.96 -2.18 10.27
N GLN A 373 -2.45 -2.00 9.04
CA GLN A 373 -2.98 -0.74 8.51
C GLN A 373 -4.45 -0.91 8.09
N VAL A 374 -5.26 0.12 8.32
CA VAL A 374 -6.64 0.20 7.80
C VAL A 374 -6.90 1.58 7.19
N THR A 375 -7.22 1.65 5.91
CA THR A 375 -7.57 2.89 5.22
C THR A 375 -9.09 3.07 5.19
N LYS A 376 -9.58 4.18 5.75
CA LYS A 376 -10.99 4.58 5.70
C LYS A 376 -11.12 5.96 5.07
N SER A 377 -11.94 6.08 4.03
CA SER A 377 -12.19 7.33 3.28
C SER A 377 -10.90 8.08 2.89
N GLY A 378 -9.91 7.34 2.37
CA GLY A 378 -8.62 7.89 1.93
C GLY A 378 -7.65 8.27 3.06
N ARG A 379 -7.95 7.96 4.33
CA ARG A 379 -7.05 8.15 5.47
C ARG A 379 -6.59 6.80 6.01
N ALA A 380 -5.28 6.54 5.95
CA ALA A 380 -4.66 5.41 6.63
C ALA A 380 -4.78 5.54 8.16
N SER A 381 -4.79 4.41 8.85
CA SER A 381 -4.68 4.33 10.31
C SER A 381 -3.93 3.08 10.69
N TYR A 382 -2.87 3.26 11.46
CA TYR A 382 -1.94 2.21 11.86
C TYR A 382 -2.28 1.70 13.26
N PHE A 383 -2.16 0.39 13.46
CA PHE A 383 -2.49 -0.30 14.70
C PHE A 383 -1.35 -1.22 15.12
N VAL A 384 -1.09 -1.26 16.43
CA VAL A 384 -0.09 -2.12 17.07
C VAL A 384 -0.74 -3.02 18.10
N SER A 385 -0.32 -4.28 18.17
CA SER A 385 -0.54 -5.19 19.28
C SER A 385 0.83 -5.47 19.91
N TYR A 386 0.99 -5.09 21.18
CA TYR A 386 2.19 -5.36 21.99
C TYR A 386 1.91 -6.56 22.90
N MET A 387 2.89 -7.45 23.10
CA MET A 387 2.76 -8.69 23.89
C MET A 387 1.55 -9.56 23.48
N ARG A 388 1.14 -9.48 22.20
CA ARG A 388 -0.07 -10.11 21.64
C ARG A 388 -1.40 -9.68 22.29
N GLU A 389 -1.44 -8.52 22.96
CA GLU A 389 -2.67 -7.92 23.48
C GLU A 389 -3.62 -7.40 22.37
N SER A 390 -4.79 -6.89 22.76
CA SER A 390 -5.71 -6.16 21.88
C SER A 390 -5.01 -5.02 21.11
N PHE A 391 -5.29 -4.91 19.81
CA PHE A 391 -4.75 -3.84 18.96
C PHE A 391 -5.13 -2.44 19.44
N LYS A 392 -4.14 -1.54 19.50
CA LYS A 392 -4.24 -0.13 19.87
C LYS A 392 -3.85 0.73 18.66
N GLN A 393 -4.62 1.77 18.36
CA GLN A 393 -4.28 2.67 17.25
C GLN A 393 -3.03 3.49 17.62
N MET A 394 -2.02 3.45 16.75
CA MET A 394 -0.78 4.20 16.90
C MET A 394 -1.03 5.72 16.81
N LYS A 395 -0.25 6.49 17.56
CA LYS A 395 -0.42 7.94 17.78
C LYS A 395 0.84 8.68 17.34
N LEU A 396 0.77 9.22 16.12
CA LEU A 396 1.67 10.25 15.60
C LEU A 396 1.26 11.64 16.12
N PRO A 397 2.07 12.70 15.96
CA PRO A 397 1.66 14.07 16.25
C PRO A 397 0.36 14.45 15.53
N LYS A 398 -0.52 15.23 16.18
CA LYS A 398 -1.90 15.47 15.71
C LYS A 398 -2.03 16.02 14.28
N TYR A 399 -1.03 16.77 13.80
CA TYR A 399 -1.00 17.36 12.46
C TYR A 399 0.01 16.68 11.52
N CYS A 400 0.75 15.68 11.98
CA CYS A 400 1.43 14.70 11.13
C CYS A 400 0.36 13.79 10.52
N LEU A 401 -0.15 14.19 9.35
CA LEU A 401 -0.99 13.34 8.50
C LEU A 401 -0.07 12.46 7.65
N PRO A 402 0.04 11.14 7.92
CA PRO A 402 0.88 10.25 7.12
C PRO A 402 0.26 10.01 5.74
N LYS A 403 1.07 10.13 4.69
CA LYS A 403 0.81 9.51 3.38
C LYS A 403 1.12 8.02 3.41
N ASP A 404 2.21 7.68 4.10
CA ASP A 404 2.85 6.37 4.12
C ASP A 404 3.66 6.20 5.41
N MET A 405 3.82 4.97 5.90
CA MET A 405 4.56 4.67 7.14
C MET A 405 5.13 3.25 7.10
N HIS A 406 6.43 3.13 7.36
CA HIS A 406 7.17 1.85 7.40
C HIS A 406 7.81 1.66 8.77
N ILE A 407 7.77 0.44 9.28
CA ILE A 407 8.55 0.04 10.46
C ILE A 407 9.99 -0.21 10.00
N ILE A 408 10.96 0.40 10.68
CA ILE A 408 12.40 0.26 10.37
C ILE A 408 13.03 -0.81 11.27
N SER A 409 12.65 -0.84 12.55
CA SER A 409 13.04 -1.90 13.49
C SER A 409 12.23 -1.83 14.79
N THR A 410 12.06 -2.96 15.48
CA THR A 410 11.53 -3.06 16.86
C THR A 410 12.58 -3.35 17.93
N ASP A 411 13.86 -3.18 17.57
CA ASP A 411 15.04 -3.40 18.41
C ASP A 411 14.97 -2.70 19.78
N GLU A 412 15.65 -3.30 20.78
CA GLU A 412 15.74 -2.77 22.15
C GLU A 412 14.38 -2.33 22.76
N LYS A 413 13.29 -3.02 22.43
CA LYS A 413 11.92 -2.78 22.95
C LYS A 413 11.35 -1.39 22.64
N GLN A 414 11.78 -0.73 21.56
CA GLN A 414 11.11 0.45 20.98
C GLN A 414 10.93 0.27 19.46
N VAL A 415 9.95 0.95 18.89
CA VAL A 415 9.66 0.92 17.46
C VAL A 415 10.23 2.18 16.80
N PHE A 416 11.15 2.00 15.86
CA PHE A 416 11.54 3.04 14.91
C PHE A 416 10.68 2.93 13.64
N ALA A 417 10.19 4.06 13.14
CA ALA A 417 9.38 4.12 11.93
C ALA A 417 9.74 5.30 11.04
N ALA A 418 9.73 5.09 9.72
CA ALA A 418 9.82 6.14 8.71
C ALA A 418 8.39 6.55 8.32
N VAL A 419 8.05 7.83 8.46
CA VAL A 419 6.73 8.38 8.11
C VAL A 419 6.90 9.42 7.02
N GLN A 420 6.14 9.32 5.92
CA GLN A 420 6.05 10.40 4.93
C GLN A 420 4.89 11.32 5.30
N GLU A 421 5.20 12.59 5.57
CA GLU A 421 4.22 13.59 5.97
C GLU A 421 3.52 14.21 4.74
N TRP A 422 2.28 14.71 4.91
CA TRP A 422 1.44 15.18 3.81
C TRP A 422 2.08 16.29 2.93
N ASN A 423 2.95 17.11 3.51
CA ASN A 423 3.70 18.19 2.87
C ASN A 423 5.03 17.73 2.24
N GLN A 424 5.56 16.57 2.64
CA GLN A 424 6.77 15.98 2.08
C GLN A 424 6.42 15.24 0.78
N ASN A 425 7.14 15.52 -0.31
CA ASN A 425 6.91 14.87 -1.60
C ASN A 425 7.85 13.67 -1.86
N ASN A 426 9.06 13.67 -1.27
CA ASN A 426 10.07 12.61 -1.48
C ASN A 426 10.98 12.36 -0.27
N THR A 427 10.73 13.00 0.89
CA THR A 427 11.42 12.71 2.15
C THR A 427 10.51 11.94 3.11
N TYR A 428 11.11 11.28 4.09
CA TYR A 428 10.44 10.70 5.26
C TYR A 428 11.05 11.30 6.54
N SER A 429 10.30 11.29 7.63
CA SER A 429 10.74 11.65 8.99
C SER A 429 10.89 10.38 9.84
N LEU A 430 11.95 10.29 10.64
CA LEU A 430 12.17 9.24 11.64
C LEU A 430 11.34 9.53 12.90
N TYR A 431 10.53 8.55 13.31
CA TYR A 431 9.75 8.59 14.55
C TYR A 431 10.13 7.41 15.47
N ILE A 432 10.12 7.63 16.79
CA ILE A 432 10.40 6.62 17.81
C ILE A 432 9.23 6.49 18.81
N SER A 433 8.85 5.26 19.15
CA SER A 433 7.70 4.97 20.03
C SER A 433 8.02 4.94 21.52
N ASP A 434 6.98 4.87 22.36
CA ASP A 434 7.08 4.27 23.70
C ASP A 434 7.20 2.73 23.62
N SER A 435 7.49 2.06 24.75
CA SER A 435 7.69 0.60 24.78
C SER A 435 6.49 -0.24 24.29
N PRO A 436 5.22 0.16 24.50
CA PRO A 436 4.06 -0.46 23.83
C PRO A 436 3.91 -0.21 22.34
N GLY A 437 4.76 0.59 21.69
CA GLY A 437 4.67 0.90 20.26
C GLY A 437 3.53 1.85 19.87
N VAL A 438 2.94 2.58 20.83
CA VAL A 438 1.70 3.36 20.63
C VAL A 438 1.97 4.84 20.40
N TYR A 439 2.84 5.47 21.18
CA TYR A 439 3.02 6.92 21.23
C TYR A 439 4.35 7.36 20.62
N PHE A 440 4.29 7.87 19.39
CA PHE A 440 5.45 8.23 18.58
C PHE A 440 5.82 9.71 18.72
N ILE A 441 7.12 9.97 18.86
CA ILE A 441 7.73 11.31 18.83
C ILE A 441 8.72 11.41 17.66
N LEU A 442 8.92 12.63 17.16
CA LEU A 442 9.86 12.91 16.07
C LEU A 442 11.31 12.77 16.58
N SER A 443 12.15 12.04 15.84
CA SER A 443 13.58 11.85 16.13
C SER A 443 14.49 12.55 15.12
N LEU A 444 14.19 12.45 13.81
CA LEU A 444 15.01 13.04 12.76
C LEU A 444 14.19 13.32 11.49
N GLU A 445 13.98 14.59 11.14
CA GLU A 445 13.28 14.95 9.90
C GLU A 445 14.14 14.72 8.67
N ASN A 446 13.50 14.55 7.51
CA ASN A 446 14.13 14.54 6.18
C ASN A 446 15.23 13.49 6.00
N LEU A 447 14.96 12.26 6.43
CA LEU A 447 15.77 11.08 6.10
C LEU A 447 15.96 10.95 4.59
N ARG A 448 17.14 10.48 4.19
CA ARG A 448 17.40 9.93 2.87
C ARG A 448 16.77 8.55 2.76
N THR A 449 15.99 8.35 1.69
CA THR A 449 15.35 7.07 1.36
C THR A 449 15.48 6.76 -0.14
N SER A 450 15.71 5.50 -0.49
CA SER A 450 15.66 4.98 -1.87
C SER A 450 14.53 3.94 -2.00
N ARG A 451 14.32 3.40 -3.22
CA ARG A 451 13.45 2.24 -3.42
C ARG A 451 14.25 1.15 -4.12
N GLY A 452 14.26 -0.05 -3.54
CA GLY A 452 14.92 -1.21 -4.13
C GLY A 452 14.20 -1.73 -5.38
N PRO A 453 14.77 -2.69 -6.13
CA PRO A 453 14.19 -3.20 -7.37
C PRO A 453 12.77 -3.78 -7.22
N ALA A 454 12.45 -4.35 -6.04
CA ALA A 454 11.12 -4.85 -5.69
C ALA A 454 10.11 -3.77 -5.25
N GLY A 455 10.50 -2.49 -5.25
CA GLY A 455 9.67 -1.35 -4.81
C GLY A 455 9.71 -1.06 -3.30
N ASN A 456 10.33 -1.94 -2.51
CA ASN A 456 10.58 -1.79 -1.06
C ASN A 456 11.22 -0.43 -0.75
N LEU A 457 10.80 0.21 0.34
CA LEU A 457 11.45 1.42 0.84
C LEU A 457 12.76 1.04 1.55
N LEU A 458 13.87 1.60 1.09
CA LEU A 458 15.15 1.53 1.78
C LEU A 458 15.41 2.88 2.47
N VAL A 459 15.95 2.85 3.68
CA VAL A 459 16.17 4.02 4.52
C VAL A 459 17.63 4.04 4.96
N ASP A 460 18.32 5.16 4.78
CA ASP A 460 19.71 5.34 5.22
C ASP A 460 19.78 5.50 6.75
N PHE A 461 19.55 4.40 7.48
CA PHE A 461 19.56 4.32 8.94
C PHE A 461 20.25 3.02 9.37
N TYR A 462 21.37 3.15 10.08
CA TYR A 462 22.26 2.03 10.44
C TYR A 462 22.47 1.96 11.96
N LYS A 463 22.14 0.83 12.56
CA LYS A 463 22.41 0.53 13.98
C LYS A 463 23.87 0.09 14.14
N ILE A 464 24.58 0.69 15.10
CA ILE A 464 25.97 0.34 15.40
C ILE A 464 25.98 -0.88 16.32
N GLU A 465 26.61 -1.97 15.88
CA GLU A 465 26.56 -3.22 16.62
C GLU A 465 27.53 -3.27 17.81
N GLY A 466 27.06 -3.84 18.93
CA GLY A 466 27.83 -3.99 20.17
C GLY A 466 27.77 -2.82 21.14
N ILE A 467 27.11 -1.71 20.80
CA ILE A 467 26.87 -0.57 21.70
C ILE A 467 25.40 -0.12 21.56
N ASN A 468 24.63 -0.23 22.65
CA ASN A 468 23.20 0.08 22.65
C ASN A 468 22.95 1.58 22.44
N GLY A 469 21.82 1.94 21.81
CA GLY A 469 21.43 3.33 21.58
C GLY A 469 22.26 4.11 20.56
N MET A 470 23.22 3.47 19.87
CA MET A 470 24.08 4.10 18.86
C MET A 470 23.61 3.82 17.42
N TYR A 471 23.40 4.89 16.65
CA TYR A 471 22.92 4.82 15.26
C TYR A 471 23.55 5.90 14.38
N LEU A 472 23.62 5.62 13.08
CA LEU A 472 23.97 6.55 12.00
C LEU A 472 22.75 6.75 11.10
N ALA A 473 22.59 7.95 10.54
CA ALA A 473 21.54 8.25 9.56
C ALA A 473 21.97 9.32 8.55
N ASN A 474 21.51 9.21 7.31
CA ASN A 474 21.67 10.28 6.32
C ASN A 474 20.42 11.16 6.26
N LYS A 475 20.59 12.47 6.39
CA LYS A 475 19.54 13.50 6.33
C LYS A 475 19.79 14.44 5.14
N LEU A 476 18.72 14.83 4.46
CA LEU A 476 18.74 15.90 3.46
C LEU A 476 18.68 17.26 4.17
N VAL A 477 19.70 18.09 3.97
CA VAL A 477 19.84 19.45 4.51
C VAL A 477 20.15 20.38 3.35
N ASP A 478 19.28 21.37 3.10
CA ASP A 478 19.43 22.32 1.98
C ASP A 478 19.68 21.63 0.61
N ASN A 479 18.97 20.52 0.36
CA ASN A 479 19.13 19.60 -0.78
C ASN A 479 20.47 18.83 -0.88
N HIS A 480 21.36 18.98 0.09
CA HIS A 480 22.60 18.20 0.22
C HIS A 480 22.39 17.02 1.18
N ILE A 481 22.95 15.84 0.89
CA ILE A 481 22.86 14.69 1.80
C ILE A 481 24.00 14.77 2.82
N LYS A 482 23.68 14.71 4.13
CA LYS A 482 24.66 14.74 5.22
C LYS A 482 24.42 13.61 6.24
N THR A 483 25.51 12.95 6.65
CA THR A 483 25.51 11.89 7.67
C THR A 483 25.57 12.44 9.10
N PHE A 484 24.73 11.88 9.97
CA PHE A 484 24.66 12.19 11.40
C PHE A 484 24.79 10.92 12.25
N ILE A 485 25.29 11.08 13.48
CA ILE A 485 25.39 10.04 14.52
C ILE A 485 24.60 10.43 15.77
N THR A 486 24.05 9.45 16.48
CA THR A 486 23.43 9.57 17.81
C THR A 486 24.13 8.64 18.82
N TYR A 487 24.23 9.10 20.07
CA TYR A 487 24.68 8.33 21.24
C TYR A 487 23.56 8.11 22.28
N ASN A 488 22.35 8.60 22.02
CA ASN A 488 21.16 8.49 22.88
C ASN A 488 19.91 8.14 22.06
N LYS A 489 19.99 7.07 21.28
CA LYS A 489 18.84 6.40 20.63
C LYS A 489 17.96 7.31 19.75
N GLY A 490 18.57 8.35 19.16
CA GLY A 490 17.90 9.29 18.25
C GLY A 490 17.32 10.53 18.93
N GLN A 491 17.54 10.75 20.24
CA GLN A 491 17.13 11.97 20.92
C GLN A 491 17.95 13.19 20.46
N THR A 492 19.25 13.02 20.19
CA THR A 492 20.13 14.08 19.67
C THR A 492 21.09 13.54 18.62
N TRP A 493 21.19 14.29 17.51
CA TRP A 493 21.99 13.93 16.34
C TRP A 493 23.09 14.96 16.08
N ALA A 494 24.28 14.51 15.70
CA ALA A 494 25.41 15.37 15.38
C ALA A 494 26.12 14.94 14.09
N LEU A 495 26.67 15.89 13.34
CA LEU A 495 27.53 15.61 12.18
C LEU A 495 28.81 14.86 12.60
N LEU A 496 29.31 14.01 11.70
CA LEU A 496 30.58 13.31 11.88
C LEU A 496 31.77 14.26 11.68
N GLN A 497 32.71 14.20 12.63
CA GLN A 497 33.99 14.92 12.53
C GLN A 497 34.87 14.25 11.46
N ALA A 498 35.35 15.04 10.51
CA ALA A 498 36.30 14.56 9.50
C ALA A 498 37.68 14.22 10.11
N PRO A 499 38.42 13.24 9.54
CA PRO A 499 39.77 12.94 9.95
C PRO A 499 40.69 14.16 9.77
N ALA A 500 41.66 14.32 10.68
CA ALA A 500 42.63 15.42 10.63
C ALA A 500 43.68 15.27 9.51
N THR A 501 43.88 14.06 8.98
CA THR A 501 44.84 13.78 7.90
C THR A 501 44.30 12.79 6.88
N ASP A 502 44.79 12.90 5.64
CA ASP A 502 44.57 11.91 4.58
C ASP A 502 45.45 10.66 4.74
N VAL A 503 45.33 9.71 3.81
CA VAL A 503 46.11 8.45 3.78
C VAL A 503 47.62 8.69 3.60
N ALA A 504 48.02 9.84 3.02
CA ALA A 504 49.41 10.23 2.84
C ALA A 504 49.97 11.04 4.03
N GLY A 505 49.14 11.39 5.02
CA GLY A 505 49.51 12.17 6.20
C GLY A 505 49.42 13.69 6.03
N ASN A 506 48.86 14.21 4.92
CA ASN A 506 48.63 15.64 4.75
C ASN A 506 47.45 16.10 5.62
N ASN A 507 47.53 17.33 6.16
CA ASN A 507 46.48 17.91 7.01
C ASN A 507 45.21 18.27 6.21
N LEU A 508 44.05 17.77 6.65
CA LEU A 508 42.76 17.98 6.00
C LEU A 508 41.98 19.12 6.65
N HIS A 509 41.88 20.26 5.95
CA HIS A 509 41.14 21.44 6.42
C HIS A 509 39.61 21.29 6.20
N CYS A 510 38.97 20.47 7.02
CA CYS A 510 37.52 20.26 7.03
C CYS A 510 36.92 20.64 8.39
N ILE A 511 36.02 21.65 8.40
CA ILE A 511 35.49 22.26 9.64
C ILE A 511 33.96 22.24 9.64
N LEU A 512 33.38 21.73 10.73
CA LEU A 512 31.94 21.69 11.00
C LEU A 512 31.35 23.11 11.15
N PRO A 513 30.08 23.35 10.76
CA PRO A 513 29.13 22.41 10.14
C PRO A 513 29.19 22.39 8.60
N PHE A 514 30.08 23.19 8.00
CA PHE A 514 30.17 23.37 6.56
C PHE A 514 30.70 22.11 5.87
N CYS A 515 31.82 21.59 6.38
CA CYS A 515 32.46 20.36 5.91
C CYS A 515 32.43 19.29 7.02
N SER A 516 32.16 18.04 6.63
CA SER A 516 32.01 16.88 7.52
C SER A 516 32.44 15.60 6.82
N LEU A 517 32.56 14.50 7.58
CA LEU A 517 32.61 13.15 7.02
C LEU A 517 31.18 12.69 6.66
N HIS A 518 31.03 12.07 5.49
CA HIS A 518 29.78 11.54 4.99
C HIS A 518 29.96 10.08 4.54
N LEU A 519 29.03 9.21 4.89
CA LEU A 519 29.12 7.75 4.73
C LEU A 519 27.94 7.20 3.94
N HIS A 520 28.20 6.17 3.14
CA HIS A 520 27.16 5.38 2.48
C HIS A 520 26.61 4.35 3.48
N LEU A 521 25.32 4.42 3.78
CA LEU A 521 24.65 3.61 4.81
C LEU A 521 23.74 2.51 4.22
N GLU A 522 23.70 2.37 2.90
CA GLU A 522 22.90 1.35 2.20
C GLU A 522 23.45 -0.06 2.51
N MET A 523 22.56 -1.01 2.81
CA MET A 523 22.95 -2.37 3.21
C MET A 523 22.92 -3.32 2.00
N SER A 524 23.99 -4.09 1.81
CA SER A 524 24.08 -5.02 0.66
C SER A 524 23.08 -6.18 0.81
N GLU A 525 22.28 -6.41 -0.23
CA GLU A 525 21.42 -7.59 -0.37
C GLU A 525 22.25 -8.88 -0.64
N ASN A 526 23.52 -8.76 -1.05
CA ASN A 526 24.39 -9.90 -1.39
C ASN A 526 25.22 -10.36 -0.17
N PRO A 527 24.95 -11.57 0.39
CA PRO A 527 25.60 -12.06 1.61
C PRO A 527 27.09 -12.42 1.44
N TYR A 528 27.59 -12.53 0.21
CA TYR A 528 28.99 -12.85 -0.09
C TYR A 528 29.89 -11.61 -0.23
N THR A 529 29.31 -10.42 -0.07
CA THR A 529 29.99 -9.11 -0.06
C THR A 529 29.79 -8.44 1.29
N SER A 530 30.74 -7.61 1.73
CA SER A 530 30.46 -6.68 2.82
C SER A 530 29.75 -5.45 2.25
N GLY A 531 28.71 -4.96 2.93
CA GLY A 531 28.13 -3.66 2.59
C GLY A 531 29.12 -2.50 2.81
N PRO A 532 28.82 -1.31 2.27
CA PRO A 532 29.66 -0.11 2.40
C PRO A 532 29.81 0.39 3.84
N ILE A 533 29.08 -0.15 4.82
CA ILE A 533 29.33 0.05 6.24
C ILE A 533 29.28 -1.28 7.01
N THR A 534 30.25 -1.46 7.93
CA THR A 534 30.35 -2.66 8.77
C THR A 534 30.67 -2.32 10.23
N SER A 535 30.00 -3.03 11.13
CA SER A 535 30.25 -3.10 12.58
C SER A 535 29.85 -4.50 13.09
N LYS A 536 30.33 -4.92 14.26
CA LYS A 536 30.04 -6.25 14.81
C LYS A 536 29.96 -6.23 16.35
N LYS A 537 29.00 -6.99 16.91
CA LYS A 537 28.87 -7.26 18.36
C LYS A 537 30.12 -7.87 18.98
N SER A 538 30.98 -8.50 18.17
CA SER A 538 32.27 -9.04 18.60
C SER A 538 33.37 -8.00 18.78
N VAL A 539 33.23 -6.79 18.21
CA VAL A 539 34.31 -5.78 18.12
C VAL A 539 33.78 -4.36 18.45
N PRO A 540 33.21 -4.15 19.65
CA PRO A 540 32.55 -2.90 20.01
C PRO A 540 33.46 -1.67 19.84
N GLY A 541 32.91 -0.62 19.24
CA GLY A 541 33.60 0.65 18.96
C GLY A 541 34.37 0.70 17.64
N ILE A 542 34.57 -0.44 16.94
CA ILE A 542 35.12 -0.43 15.58
C ILE A 542 33.99 -0.38 14.55
N ILE A 543 34.06 0.62 13.67
CA ILE A 543 33.15 0.79 12.52
C ILE A 543 34.03 1.13 11.32
N VAL A 544 33.81 0.46 10.19
CA VAL A 544 34.50 0.71 8.93
C VAL A 544 33.45 1.03 7.85
N ALA A 545 33.65 2.11 7.09
CA ALA A 545 32.68 2.58 6.11
C ALA A 545 33.30 3.28 4.88
N THR A 546 32.73 3.03 3.71
CA THR A 546 32.92 3.81 2.47
C THR A 546 32.18 5.15 2.59
N GLY A 547 32.80 6.23 2.13
CA GLY A 547 32.23 7.56 2.21
C GLY A 547 33.08 8.61 1.49
N ASN A 548 32.87 9.88 1.83
CA ASN A 548 33.69 11.00 1.37
C ASN A 548 33.74 12.11 2.43
N ILE A 549 34.71 13.01 2.29
CA ILE A 549 34.79 14.25 3.08
C ILE A 549 34.29 15.39 2.20
N GLY A 550 33.47 16.30 2.75
CA GLY A 550 33.02 17.47 2.01
C GLY A 550 31.77 18.13 2.59
N THR A 551 31.06 18.86 1.72
CA THR A 551 29.79 19.53 2.02
C THR A 551 28.57 18.61 1.89
N GLU A 552 28.71 17.47 1.20
CA GLU A 552 27.65 16.49 0.96
C GLU A 552 28.21 15.09 0.71
N LEU A 553 27.36 14.07 0.83
CA LEU A 553 27.63 12.70 0.40
C LEU A 553 27.72 12.63 -1.13
N SER A 554 28.78 12.03 -1.66
CA SER A 554 29.09 11.95 -3.09
C SER A 554 29.50 10.54 -3.52
N SER A 555 29.34 10.25 -4.81
CA SER A 555 29.71 8.97 -5.44
C SER A 555 31.02 9.01 -6.25
N THR A 556 31.63 10.18 -6.44
CA THR A 556 32.77 10.36 -7.35
C THR A 556 34.13 10.55 -6.66
N ASN A 557 34.14 10.85 -5.36
CA ASN A 557 35.35 11.00 -4.54
C ASN A 557 35.24 10.08 -3.31
N LEU A 558 35.10 8.77 -3.55
CA LEU A 558 34.98 7.78 -2.50
C LEU A 558 36.33 7.51 -1.82
N GLY A 559 36.28 7.17 -0.53
CA GLY A 559 37.38 6.60 0.23
C GLY A 559 36.82 5.80 1.40
N MET A 560 37.66 4.99 2.05
CA MET A 560 37.25 4.23 3.22
C MET A 560 37.79 4.82 4.52
N PHE A 561 36.93 4.81 5.54
CA PHE A 561 37.17 5.41 6.83
C PHE A 561 36.95 4.40 7.96
N ILE A 562 37.75 4.52 9.01
CA ILE A 562 37.65 3.70 10.22
C ILE A 562 37.62 4.57 11.48
N THR A 563 36.79 4.16 12.44
CA THR A 563 36.88 4.52 13.86
C THR A 563 37.26 3.27 14.65
N SER A 564 38.01 3.43 15.75
CA SER A 564 38.11 2.39 16.79
C SER A 564 37.64 2.84 18.19
N ASP A 565 37.00 4.01 18.27
CA ASP A 565 36.50 4.66 19.51
C ASP A 565 35.01 5.05 19.45
N ALA A 566 34.19 4.31 18.69
CA ALA A 566 32.77 4.57 18.47
C ALA A 566 32.45 5.95 17.85
N GLY A 567 33.19 6.33 16.82
CA GLY A 567 32.88 7.47 15.93
C GLY A 567 33.31 8.83 16.47
N ASN A 568 34.08 8.86 17.56
CA ASN A 568 34.64 10.10 18.13
C ASN A 568 35.85 10.58 17.30
N SER A 569 36.71 9.66 16.84
CA SER A 569 37.79 9.95 15.89
C SER A 569 37.80 8.98 14.70
N TRP A 570 37.78 9.56 13.50
CA TRP A 570 37.87 8.84 12.23
C TRP A 570 39.26 8.99 11.62
N ARG A 571 39.65 8.01 10.81
CA ARG A 571 40.87 7.98 9.99
C ARG A 571 40.50 7.49 8.60
N GLN A 572 41.08 8.05 7.56
CA GLN A 572 41.02 7.42 6.23
C GLN A 572 42.02 6.26 6.17
N ILE A 573 41.66 5.15 5.52
CA ILE A 573 42.51 3.96 5.36
C ILE A 573 42.80 3.62 3.89
N PHE A 574 41.90 3.98 2.97
CA PHE A 574 42.07 3.78 1.53
C PHE A 574 41.41 4.91 0.72
N ASP A 575 41.92 5.16 -0.49
CA ASP A 575 41.38 6.10 -1.48
C ASP A 575 40.49 5.42 -2.55
N GLU A 576 40.23 4.12 -2.39
CA GLU A 576 39.34 3.30 -3.22
C GLU A 576 38.43 2.46 -2.30
N GLU A 577 37.41 1.82 -2.86
CA GLU A 577 36.49 0.94 -2.12
C GLU A 577 37.03 -0.50 -2.00
N PHE A 578 36.91 -1.07 -0.80
CA PHE A 578 37.29 -2.46 -0.50
C PHE A 578 36.18 -3.10 0.32
N ASN A 579 35.94 -4.38 0.10
CA ASN A 579 35.17 -5.18 1.03
C ASN A 579 35.99 -5.46 2.31
N ILE A 580 35.35 -5.44 3.48
CA ILE A 580 35.97 -5.58 4.81
C ILE A 580 35.35 -6.73 5.61
N TRP A 581 36.21 -7.59 6.18
CA TRP A 581 35.81 -8.63 7.13
C TRP A 581 36.65 -8.60 8.42
N PHE A 582 36.03 -8.99 9.53
CA PHE A 582 36.65 -9.09 10.85
C PHE A 582 37.03 -10.56 11.12
N LEU A 583 38.32 -10.85 11.23
CA LEU A 583 38.85 -12.17 11.56
C LEU A 583 39.03 -12.31 13.09
N ASP A 584 38.98 -13.52 13.66
CA ASP A 584 39.24 -13.80 15.10
C ASP A 584 38.57 -12.77 16.04
N ASN A 585 37.25 -12.59 15.93
CA ASN A 585 36.50 -11.62 16.75
C ASN A 585 37.10 -10.19 16.77
N GLY A 586 37.60 -9.72 15.63
CA GLY A 586 38.28 -8.42 15.50
C GLY A 586 39.81 -8.48 15.67
N GLY A 587 40.37 -9.69 15.79
CA GLY A 587 41.79 -9.95 15.83
C GLY A 587 42.54 -9.63 14.53
N ALA A 588 41.87 -9.56 13.39
CA ALA A 588 42.39 -8.88 12.21
C ALA A 588 41.26 -8.23 11.39
N LEU A 589 41.62 -7.24 10.60
CA LEU A 589 40.80 -6.72 9.51
C LEU A 589 41.37 -7.25 8.19
N LEU A 590 40.54 -7.93 7.41
CA LEU A 590 40.82 -8.30 6.02
C LEU A 590 40.17 -7.28 5.10
N ALA A 591 40.92 -6.73 4.15
CA ALA A 591 40.42 -5.90 3.05
C ALA A 591 40.67 -6.56 1.69
N VAL A 592 39.68 -6.53 0.81
CA VAL A 592 39.75 -7.01 -0.58
C VAL A 592 39.14 -5.95 -1.50
N GLN A 593 39.94 -5.42 -2.42
CA GLN A 593 39.57 -4.32 -3.33
C GLN A 593 38.28 -4.64 -4.11
N HIS A 594 37.32 -3.72 -4.14
CA HIS A 594 36.08 -3.87 -4.90
C HIS A 594 36.36 -3.51 -6.38
N ALA A 595 36.91 -4.48 -7.11
CA ALA A 595 37.44 -4.25 -8.46
C ALA A 595 36.66 -5.01 -9.55
N VAL A 596 36.27 -4.31 -10.61
CA VAL A 596 35.75 -4.90 -11.86
C VAL A 596 36.87 -5.58 -12.67
N THR A 597 38.13 -5.36 -12.29
CA THR A 597 39.33 -6.02 -12.84
C THR A 597 39.81 -7.14 -11.93
N PRO A 598 40.40 -8.23 -12.46
CA PRO A 598 40.77 -9.38 -11.65
C PRO A 598 41.96 -9.06 -10.73
N ILE A 599 41.88 -9.53 -9.48
CA ILE A 599 42.84 -9.25 -8.41
C ILE A 599 43.55 -10.51 -7.92
N ARG A 600 44.74 -10.34 -7.32
CA ARG A 600 45.54 -11.45 -6.72
C ARG A 600 46.08 -11.14 -5.32
N HIS A 601 45.77 -9.96 -4.81
CA HIS A 601 46.27 -9.43 -3.55
C HIS A 601 45.11 -9.13 -2.61
N LEU A 602 45.36 -9.33 -1.32
CA LEU A 602 44.51 -8.91 -0.22
C LEU A 602 45.37 -8.13 0.80
N TRP A 603 44.72 -7.40 1.69
CA TRP A 603 45.39 -6.59 2.71
C TRP A 603 44.91 -6.99 4.09
N ILE A 604 45.83 -7.08 5.05
CA ILE A 604 45.52 -7.47 6.43
C ILE A 604 46.07 -6.42 7.39
N SER A 605 45.24 -6.02 8.37
CA SER A 605 45.63 -5.16 9.49
C SER A 605 45.46 -5.93 10.80
N LEU A 606 46.47 -5.87 11.68
CA LEU A 606 46.44 -6.44 13.04
C LEU A 606 46.25 -5.38 14.14
N ASP A 607 46.21 -4.09 13.78
CA ASP A 607 46.36 -2.95 14.70
C ASP A 607 45.23 -1.91 14.62
N GLU A 608 44.02 -2.36 14.27
CA GLU A 608 42.81 -1.53 14.04
C GLU A 608 42.92 -0.58 12.84
N GLY A 609 43.49 -1.06 11.73
CA GLY A 609 43.54 -0.36 10.45
C GLY A 609 44.65 0.69 10.34
N LYS A 610 45.61 0.72 11.26
CA LYS A 610 46.69 1.72 11.28
C LYS A 610 47.84 1.31 10.33
N LYS A 611 48.08 0.01 10.17
CA LYS A 611 49.02 -0.56 9.19
C LYS A 611 48.39 -1.74 8.45
N TRP A 612 48.49 -1.70 7.12
CA TRP A 612 48.01 -2.75 6.22
C TRP A 612 49.17 -3.45 5.54
N ASP A 613 49.30 -4.76 5.76
CA ASP A 613 50.26 -5.63 5.09
C ASP A 613 49.59 -6.34 3.90
N ARG A 614 50.26 -6.38 2.75
CA ARG A 614 49.69 -6.86 1.47
C ARG A 614 50.19 -8.25 1.13
N HIS A 615 49.29 -9.24 1.21
CA HIS A 615 49.57 -10.64 0.87
C HIS A 615 49.05 -10.99 -0.54
N SER A 616 49.59 -12.05 -1.13
CA SER A 616 49.10 -12.60 -2.40
C SER A 616 48.34 -13.89 -2.13
N PHE A 617 47.07 -13.98 -2.55
CA PHE A 617 46.24 -15.17 -2.33
C PHE A 617 46.21 -16.12 -3.55
N SER A 618 46.71 -15.66 -4.70
CA SER A 618 46.74 -16.43 -5.95
C SER A 618 47.97 -16.08 -6.78
N LEU A 619 48.45 -17.04 -7.56
CA LEU A 619 49.48 -16.83 -8.59
C LEU A 619 48.92 -16.06 -9.81
N ALA A 620 47.65 -16.29 -10.14
CA ALA A 620 46.95 -15.67 -11.28
C ALA A 620 45.84 -14.72 -10.78
N PRO A 621 45.63 -13.55 -11.40
CA PRO A 621 44.51 -12.67 -11.08
C PRO A 621 43.15 -13.35 -11.25
N LEU A 622 42.29 -13.21 -10.26
CA LEU A 622 40.95 -13.79 -10.16
C LEU A 622 39.89 -12.67 -10.14
N TYR A 623 38.81 -12.80 -10.90
CA TYR A 623 37.58 -12.06 -10.65
C TYR A 623 36.91 -12.67 -9.43
N VAL A 624 36.88 -11.95 -8.31
CA VAL A 624 36.30 -12.44 -7.04
C VAL A 624 34.81 -12.13 -7.04
N ASP A 625 33.98 -13.15 -7.24
CA ASP A 625 32.52 -13.02 -7.25
C ASP A 625 31.95 -12.98 -5.82
N GLY A 626 32.70 -13.49 -4.83
CA GLY A 626 32.37 -13.35 -3.42
C GLY A 626 33.36 -14.03 -2.47
N VAL A 627 33.14 -13.80 -1.17
CA VAL A 627 33.95 -14.37 -0.08
C VAL A 627 33.05 -15.06 0.94
N LEU A 628 33.38 -16.32 1.23
CA LEU A 628 32.72 -17.14 2.25
C LEU A 628 33.61 -17.22 3.51
N MET A 629 32.99 -17.05 4.67
CA MET A 629 33.59 -17.20 5.99
C MET A 629 32.53 -17.86 6.90
N GLU A 630 32.89 -18.84 7.73
CA GLU A 630 31.95 -19.35 8.74
C GLU A 630 31.79 -18.29 9.84
N PRO A 631 30.56 -17.82 10.15
CA PRO A 631 30.37 -16.85 11.22
C PRO A 631 30.59 -17.48 12.60
N GLU A 632 31.36 -16.79 13.45
CA GLU A 632 31.46 -17.01 14.91
C GLU A 632 32.03 -18.39 15.35
N SER A 633 32.72 -19.10 14.46
CA SER A 633 33.43 -20.35 14.75
C SER A 633 34.93 -20.16 15.03
N ASP A 634 35.54 -21.21 15.60
CA ASP A 634 36.99 -21.32 15.80
C ASP A 634 37.77 -21.63 14.49
N ASN A 635 37.07 -21.72 13.35
CA ASN A 635 37.66 -22.10 12.06
C ASN A 635 38.33 -20.90 11.38
N HIS A 636 39.66 -20.91 11.40
CA HIS A 636 40.51 -19.85 10.86
C HIS A 636 40.65 -19.91 9.33
N ILE A 637 39.53 -20.06 8.61
CA ILE A 637 39.48 -20.36 7.18
C ILE A 637 38.55 -19.38 6.46
N ILE A 638 38.98 -18.93 5.28
CA ILE A 638 38.24 -18.07 4.37
C ILE A 638 38.28 -18.69 2.99
N THR A 639 37.15 -18.72 2.27
CA THR A 639 37.09 -19.25 0.91
C THR A 639 36.65 -18.16 -0.05
N PHE A 640 37.55 -17.68 -0.89
CA PHE A 640 37.19 -16.83 -2.02
C PHE A 640 36.64 -17.73 -3.13
N PHE A 641 35.58 -17.30 -3.81
CA PHE A 641 35.11 -17.96 -5.03
C PHE A 641 35.02 -16.96 -6.18
N GLY A 642 35.26 -17.45 -7.39
CA GLY A 642 35.42 -16.57 -8.55
C GLY A 642 35.78 -17.30 -9.82
N HIS A 643 36.27 -16.55 -10.81
CA HIS A 643 36.71 -17.08 -12.10
C HIS A 643 37.97 -16.37 -12.61
N PHE A 644 38.85 -17.07 -13.34
CA PHE A 644 40.03 -16.45 -13.97
C PHE A 644 39.68 -15.70 -15.27
N SER A 645 38.55 -16.04 -15.89
CA SER A 645 38.00 -15.41 -17.10
C SER A 645 36.52 -15.75 -17.21
N HIS A 646 35.70 -14.93 -17.88
CA HIS A 646 34.24 -15.20 -18.06
C HIS A 646 33.92 -16.45 -18.92
N ARG A 647 34.91 -17.31 -19.18
CA ARG A 647 34.80 -18.63 -19.83
C ARG A 647 35.65 -19.70 -19.14
N SER A 648 36.22 -19.42 -17.96
CA SER A 648 36.94 -20.41 -17.16
C SER A 648 35.99 -21.12 -16.21
N GLU A 649 36.34 -22.33 -15.80
CA GLU A 649 35.70 -23.05 -14.70
C GLU A 649 35.75 -22.22 -13.40
N TRP A 650 34.74 -22.39 -12.54
CA TRP A 650 34.69 -21.76 -11.22
C TRP A 650 35.90 -22.17 -10.38
N GLN A 651 36.54 -21.20 -9.75
CA GLN A 651 37.71 -21.36 -8.90
C GLN A 651 37.35 -21.05 -7.45
N LEU A 652 37.82 -21.89 -6.52
CA LEU A 652 37.76 -21.63 -5.09
C LEU A 652 39.17 -21.56 -4.54
N ILE A 653 39.44 -20.54 -3.73
CA ILE A 653 40.72 -20.34 -3.05
C ILE A 653 40.45 -20.33 -1.56
N LYS A 654 40.78 -21.44 -0.91
CA LYS A 654 40.80 -21.59 0.55
C LYS A 654 42.08 -20.92 1.09
N ILE A 655 41.90 -20.10 2.12
CA ILE A 655 42.96 -19.34 2.80
C ILE A 655 42.87 -19.69 4.29
N ASP A 656 43.90 -20.33 4.84
CA ASP A 656 44.06 -20.54 6.28
C ASP A 656 44.83 -19.35 6.88
N TYR A 657 44.19 -18.64 7.81
CA TYR A 657 44.75 -17.46 8.49
C TYR A 657 45.20 -17.75 9.93
N LYS A 658 45.19 -19.01 10.38
CA LYS A 658 45.65 -19.42 11.71
C LYS A 658 47.10 -19.03 11.97
N GLY A 659 47.92 -18.99 10.92
CA GLY A 659 49.31 -18.51 10.98
C GLY A 659 49.47 -17.06 11.48
N LEU A 660 48.41 -16.23 11.43
CA LEU A 660 48.43 -14.87 11.96
C LEU A 660 48.48 -14.81 13.49
N PHE A 661 47.99 -15.83 14.20
CA PHE A 661 47.82 -15.82 15.66
C PHE A 661 48.56 -17.01 16.29
N ASN A 662 49.70 -16.75 16.94
CA ASN A 662 50.64 -17.80 17.33
C ASN A 662 50.35 -18.44 18.71
N ARG A 663 49.38 -17.92 19.46
CA ARG A 663 48.96 -18.44 20.78
C ARG A 663 47.58 -17.90 21.16
N ARG A 664 47.00 -18.38 22.26
CA ARG A 664 45.85 -17.74 22.93
C ARG A 664 46.29 -16.48 23.68
N CYS A 665 45.40 -15.51 23.83
CA CYS A 665 45.68 -14.30 24.60
C CYS A 665 45.78 -14.59 26.11
N MET A 666 46.61 -13.81 26.79
CA MET A 666 46.77 -13.77 28.25
C MET A 666 46.42 -12.35 28.73
N ASP A 667 46.21 -12.13 30.03
CA ASP A 667 45.78 -10.83 30.59
C ASP A 667 46.62 -9.64 30.10
N GLY A 668 47.94 -9.84 29.94
CA GLY A 668 48.86 -8.83 29.39
C GLY A 668 48.60 -8.40 27.94
N ASP A 669 47.83 -9.15 27.16
CA ASP A 669 47.44 -8.83 25.78
C ASP A 669 46.19 -7.95 25.68
N TYR A 670 45.48 -7.72 26.78
CA TYR A 670 44.24 -6.95 26.79
C TYR A 670 44.46 -5.50 27.22
N GLN A 671 43.56 -4.60 26.82
CA GLN A 671 43.52 -3.20 27.24
C GLN A 671 42.08 -2.76 27.51
N THR A 672 41.87 -2.00 28.58
CA THR A 672 40.58 -1.35 28.85
C THR A 672 40.38 -0.16 27.92
N TRP A 673 39.19 -0.06 27.32
CA TRP A 673 38.73 1.09 26.57
C TRP A 673 37.41 1.56 27.17
N HIS A 674 37.35 2.84 27.54
CA HIS A 674 36.13 3.46 28.05
C HIS A 674 35.35 4.07 26.89
N LEU A 675 34.04 3.82 26.85
CA LEU A 675 33.14 4.47 25.90
C LEU A 675 33.00 5.95 26.25
N TYR A 676 33.14 6.81 25.24
CA TYR A 676 32.97 8.26 25.38
C TYR A 676 31.99 8.81 24.33
N ASN A 677 31.30 9.89 24.68
CA ASN A 677 30.60 10.77 23.74
C ASN A 677 31.23 12.17 23.81
N LYS A 678 32.14 12.47 22.89
CA LYS A 678 32.85 13.77 22.78
C LYS A 678 33.52 14.27 24.07
N GLY A 679 33.96 13.32 24.91
CA GLY A 679 34.60 13.56 26.21
C GLY A 679 33.76 13.16 27.42
N GLU A 680 32.43 13.09 27.28
CA GLU A 680 31.56 12.60 28.35
C GLU A 680 31.65 11.08 28.51
N GLN A 681 31.75 10.62 29.77
CA GLN A 681 31.93 9.20 30.12
C GLN A 681 30.62 8.43 30.27
N CYS A 682 29.48 9.13 30.24
CA CYS A 682 28.17 8.53 30.46
C CYS A 682 27.41 8.40 29.13
N VAL A 683 27.17 7.18 28.69
CA VAL A 683 26.39 6.87 27.48
C VAL A 683 25.28 5.90 27.86
N MET A 684 24.04 6.18 27.43
CA MET A 684 22.84 5.46 27.86
C MET A 684 22.72 5.28 29.39
N GLY A 685 23.20 6.26 30.15
CA GLY A 685 23.14 6.25 31.61
C GLY A 685 24.18 5.39 32.32
N GLU A 686 25.18 4.86 31.61
CA GLU A 686 26.25 4.03 32.18
C GLU A 686 27.65 4.52 31.79
N LYS A 687 28.63 4.26 32.67
CA LYS A 687 30.05 4.31 32.35
C LYS A 687 30.49 2.91 31.92
N GLN A 688 30.49 2.67 30.62
CA GLN A 688 30.83 1.36 30.04
C GLN A 688 32.34 1.27 29.78
N THR A 689 32.99 0.30 30.42
CA THR A 689 34.39 -0.06 30.18
C THR A 689 34.43 -1.40 29.46
N TYR A 690 34.89 -1.40 28.22
CA TYR A 690 35.11 -2.59 27.43
C TYR A 690 36.56 -3.07 27.59
N MET A 691 36.78 -4.38 27.50
CA MET A 691 38.13 -4.92 27.29
C MET A 691 38.31 -5.26 25.82
N LYS A 692 39.31 -4.64 25.19
CA LYS A 692 39.72 -4.89 23.81
C LYS A 692 41.08 -5.61 23.80
N ARG A 693 41.39 -6.37 22.75
CA ARG A 693 42.76 -6.87 22.54
C ARG A 693 43.68 -5.68 22.22
N LYS A 694 44.93 -5.70 22.66
CA LYS A 694 45.92 -4.67 22.31
C LYS A 694 46.19 -4.69 20.79
N PRO A 695 46.12 -3.54 20.11
CA PRO A 695 46.44 -3.44 18.69
C PRO A 695 47.84 -3.98 18.39
N GLY A 696 47.95 -4.87 17.41
CA GLY A 696 49.21 -5.53 17.00
C GLY A 696 49.51 -6.87 17.71
N ASN A 697 48.87 -7.20 18.83
CA ASN A 697 49.15 -8.47 19.54
C ASN A 697 48.56 -9.67 18.77
N ARG A 698 49.42 -10.62 18.37
CA ARG A 698 49.07 -11.78 17.53
C ARG A 698 48.54 -12.97 18.33
N CYS A 699 47.43 -12.81 19.04
CA CYS A 699 46.83 -13.88 19.85
C CYS A 699 45.32 -14.07 19.61
N MET A 700 44.89 -15.33 19.64
CA MET A 700 43.49 -15.75 19.52
C MET A 700 42.71 -15.39 20.78
N LEU A 701 41.48 -14.89 20.61
CA LEU A 701 40.54 -14.64 21.69
C LEU A 701 39.82 -15.93 22.12
N THR A 702 39.44 -16.04 23.39
CA THR A 702 38.59 -17.15 23.89
C THR A 702 37.11 -16.85 23.67
N GLN A 703 36.34 -17.87 23.28
CA GLN A 703 34.94 -17.72 22.85
C GLN A 703 34.02 -17.16 23.94
N ASP A 704 34.18 -17.60 25.20
CA ASP A 704 33.39 -17.18 26.37
C ASP A 704 33.81 -15.83 26.98
N TYR A 705 34.60 -15.01 26.28
CA TYR A 705 35.22 -13.82 26.88
C TYR A 705 34.24 -12.63 27.04
N SER A 706 33.99 -12.21 28.28
CA SER A 706 33.17 -11.02 28.58
C SER A 706 33.83 -9.73 28.09
N ARG A 707 33.33 -9.20 26.96
CA ARG A 707 33.84 -7.97 26.34
C ARG A 707 33.56 -6.70 27.16
N ILE A 708 32.54 -6.73 28.02
CA ILE A 708 32.28 -5.68 29.01
C ILE A 708 33.05 -6.05 30.28
N TYR A 709 33.92 -5.15 30.74
CA TYR A 709 34.73 -5.29 31.96
C TYR A 709 34.04 -4.67 33.17
N SER A 710 33.46 -3.47 33.02
CA SER A 710 32.51 -2.90 33.96
C SER A 710 31.42 -2.13 33.22
N SER A 711 30.24 -2.02 33.84
CA SER A 711 29.25 -1.02 33.49
C SER A 711 28.70 -0.40 34.76
N ASP A 712 29.09 0.85 35.02
CA ASP A 712 28.82 1.55 36.27
C ASP A 712 27.76 2.64 36.04
N PRO A 713 26.52 2.48 36.57
CA PRO A 713 25.41 3.37 36.24
C PRO A 713 25.57 4.78 36.84
N CYS A 714 25.41 5.79 35.99
CA CYS A 714 25.54 7.21 36.30
C CYS A 714 24.35 7.75 37.12
N PRO A 715 24.50 8.92 37.77
CA PRO A 715 23.34 9.76 38.10
C PRO A 715 22.65 10.23 36.80
N CYS A 716 21.32 10.23 36.76
CA CYS A 716 20.56 10.69 35.60
C CYS A 716 20.72 12.20 35.32
N THR A 717 20.84 12.53 34.03
CA THR A 717 20.99 13.89 33.47
C THR A 717 19.85 14.19 32.48
N SER A 718 19.78 15.42 31.95
CA SER A 718 18.83 15.75 30.87
C SER A 718 19.16 15.10 29.52
N PHE A 719 20.32 14.44 29.37
CA PHE A 719 20.68 13.65 28.19
C PHE A 719 20.02 12.26 28.19
N ASP A 720 19.55 11.79 29.35
CA ASP A 720 18.91 10.49 29.58
C ASP A 720 17.37 10.52 29.40
N PHE A 721 16.80 11.69 29.12
CA PHE A 721 15.35 11.90 28.93
C PHE A 721 15.01 12.55 27.58
N GLU A 722 14.15 11.87 26.83
CA GLU A 722 13.49 12.38 25.63
C GLU A 722 12.18 13.10 26.00
N CYS A 723 11.64 13.89 25.06
CA CYS A 723 10.34 14.53 25.27
C CYS A 723 9.22 13.50 25.14
N ASP A 724 8.19 13.62 25.97
CA ASP A 724 7.04 12.71 25.90
C ASP A 724 6.05 13.12 24.78
N TYR A 725 5.08 12.26 24.46
CA TYR A 725 4.12 12.51 23.39
C TYR A 725 3.35 13.83 23.58
N GLY A 726 3.36 14.67 22.55
CA GLY A 726 2.78 16.01 22.60
C GLY A 726 3.68 17.07 23.22
N TRP A 727 4.94 16.77 23.48
CA TRP A 727 5.96 17.73 23.90
C TRP A 727 7.10 17.79 22.88
N GLU A 728 7.55 19.00 22.59
CA GLU A 728 8.53 19.31 21.55
C GLU A 728 9.75 20.00 22.18
N ARG A 729 10.96 19.61 21.78
CA ARG A 729 12.20 20.16 22.35
C ARG A 729 12.47 21.54 21.78
N GLN A 730 12.54 22.54 22.65
CA GLN A 730 12.81 23.93 22.31
C GLN A 730 14.30 24.20 22.15
N ALA A 731 14.65 25.37 21.60
CA ALA A 731 16.03 25.80 21.38
C ALA A 731 16.85 25.95 22.68
N ASP A 732 16.21 26.03 23.86
CA ASP A 732 16.87 26.01 25.17
C ASP A 732 17.13 24.59 25.71
N GLY A 733 16.85 23.57 24.91
CA GLY A 733 17.02 22.15 25.23
C GLY A 733 15.89 21.51 26.03
N LYS A 734 14.92 22.30 26.54
CA LYS A 734 13.80 21.79 27.35
C LYS A 734 12.65 21.29 26.46
N CYS A 735 11.88 20.34 26.99
CA CYS A 735 10.60 19.95 26.42
C CYS A 735 9.50 20.91 26.88
N SER A 736 8.73 21.46 25.95
CA SER A 736 7.50 22.24 26.23
C SER A 736 6.31 21.57 25.53
N PRO A 737 5.05 21.77 25.97
CA PRO A 737 3.92 21.18 25.29
C PRO A 737 3.79 21.81 23.90
N ALA A 738 3.57 20.97 22.89
CA ALA A 738 3.32 21.41 21.55
C ALA A 738 2.01 22.21 21.48
N PHE A 739 1.89 23.18 20.56
CA PHE A 739 0.70 24.03 20.44
C PHE A 739 -0.63 23.25 20.25
N TRP A 740 -0.53 22.02 19.76
CA TRP A 740 -1.63 21.13 19.44
C TRP A 740 -2.02 20.18 20.59
N PHE A 741 -1.21 20.12 21.65
CA PHE A 741 -1.34 19.22 22.80
C PHE A 741 -1.71 19.99 24.06
N ASN A 742 -2.57 19.41 24.90
CA ASN A 742 -2.96 19.99 26.19
C ASN A 742 -2.63 18.98 27.31
N PRO A 743 -1.58 19.22 28.11
CA PRO A 743 -1.20 18.35 29.23
C PRO A 743 -2.35 18.07 30.20
N ASN A 744 -3.20 19.07 30.46
CA ASN A 744 -4.34 18.96 31.38
C ASN A 744 -5.49 18.11 30.80
N GLY A 745 -5.48 17.81 29.50
CA GLY A 745 -6.45 16.90 28.87
C GLY A 745 -6.03 15.44 28.91
N ALA A 746 -4.72 15.17 28.88
CA ALA A 746 -4.12 13.84 28.64
C ALA A 746 -4.21 12.85 29.81
N THR A 747 -4.90 13.20 30.89
CA THR A 747 -5.16 12.34 32.04
C THR A 747 -6.11 11.20 31.63
N LYS A 748 -5.58 9.97 31.49
CA LYS A 748 -6.30 8.80 30.96
C LYS A 748 -7.59 8.51 31.75
N SER A 749 -8.63 8.03 31.08
CA SER A 749 -9.82 7.51 31.77
C SER A 749 -9.41 6.30 32.62
N CYS A 750 -9.63 6.40 33.93
CA CYS A 750 -9.21 5.40 34.91
C CYS A 750 -10.29 5.25 35.98
N SER A 751 -10.40 4.06 36.55
CA SER A 751 -11.41 3.76 37.57
C SER A 751 -11.13 4.47 38.90
N ASN A 752 -12.22 4.77 39.62
CA ASN A 752 -12.16 5.37 40.96
C ASN A 752 -11.25 4.55 41.90
N SER A 753 -10.54 5.25 42.80
CA SER A 753 -9.47 4.75 43.69
C SER A 753 -8.11 4.42 43.07
N GLN A 754 -7.96 4.43 41.74
CA GLN A 754 -6.63 4.31 41.12
C GLN A 754 -5.84 5.63 41.13
N SER A 755 -4.55 5.54 40.82
CA SER A 755 -3.65 6.69 40.60
C SER A 755 -2.76 6.41 39.40
N PHE A 756 -2.73 7.31 38.41
CA PHE A 756 -1.89 7.18 37.23
C PHE A 756 -0.59 7.97 37.39
N LEU A 757 0.39 7.68 36.54
CA LEU A 757 1.60 8.49 36.41
C LEU A 757 1.37 9.54 35.31
N ASN A 758 1.26 10.81 35.70
CA ASN A 758 1.15 11.93 34.78
C ASN A 758 2.54 12.36 34.29
N SER A 759 2.64 12.71 33.02
CA SER A 759 3.91 13.11 32.41
C SER A 759 4.34 14.50 32.86
N THR A 760 5.64 14.69 33.04
CA THR A 760 6.28 16.00 33.22
C THR A 760 6.56 16.71 31.90
N GLY A 761 6.29 16.04 30.77
CA GLY A 761 6.78 16.39 29.44
C GLY A 761 8.07 15.67 29.04
N TYR A 762 8.62 14.85 29.94
CA TYR A 762 9.81 14.04 29.74
C TYR A 762 9.50 12.58 29.99
N ARG A 763 10.13 11.69 29.21
CA ARG A 763 10.19 10.25 29.49
C ARG A 763 11.63 9.77 29.40
N LYS A 764 12.03 8.83 30.27
CA LYS A 764 13.39 8.29 30.25
C LYS A 764 13.58 7.45 28.98
N VAL A 765 14.71 7.63 28.28
CA VAL A 765 15.03 6.85 27.07
C VAL A 765 15.05 5.36 27.41
N LEU A 766 14.42 4.49 26.60
CA LEU A 766 14.35 3.08 26.93
C LEU A 766 15.71 2.39 26.78
N SER A 767 15.99 1.43 27.65
CA SER A 767 17.31 0.78 27.83
C SER A 767 18.40 1.69 28.40
N ASN A 768 18.07 2.92 28.84
CA ASN A 768 18.98 3.75 29.61
C ASN A 768 19.01 3.30 31.08
N ASN A 769 20.19 3.10 31.66
CA ASN A 769 20.37 2.53 33.00
C ASN A 769 20.81 3.54 34.07
N CYS A 770 20.69 4.85 33.82
CA CYS A 770 20.99 5.88 34.82
C CYS A 770 20.15 5.70 36.10
N LYS A 771 20.76 5.97 37.26
CA LYS A 771 20.12 6.01 38.58
C LYS A 771 19.57 7.40 38.86
N GLU A 772 18.28 7.50 39.15
CA GLU A 772 17.69 8.77 39.60
C GLU A 772 18.19 9.12 41.00
N GLY A 773 18.51 10.41 41.22
CA GLY A 773 18.94 10.91 42.52
C GLY A 773 18.66 12.41 42.67
N GLY A 774 18.21 12.82 43.85
CA GLY A 774 17.83 14.21 44.14
C GLY A 774 16.31 14.44 44.08
N ARG A 775 15.88 15.57 43.51
CA ARG A 775 14.46 15.83 43.25
C ARG A 775 14.06 15.23 41.91
N ASN A 776 13.02 14.41 41.90
CA ASN A 776 12.43 13.80 40.70
C ASN A 776 11.73 14.87 39.84
N VAL A 777 12.52 15.63 39.06
CA VAL A 777 12.04 16.72 38.19
C VAL A 777 11.49 16.19 36.86
N TYR A 778 12.17 15.19 36.29
CA TYR A 778 11.80 14.58 35.00
C TYR A 778 10.88 13.37 35.15
N SER A 779 11.04 12.60 36.24
CA SER A 779 10.22 11.41 36.53
C SER A 779 8.73 11.75 36.62
N PRO A 780 7.82 10.89 36.09
CA PRO A 780 6.40 11.20 36.04
C PRO A 780 5.76 11.24 37.44
N LYS A 781 4.80 12.15 37.63
CA LYS A 781 4.19 12.44 38.93
C LYS A 781 2.95 11.57 39.13
N ARG A 782 2.82 10.94 40.29
CA ARG A 782 1.61 10.16 40.63
C ARG A 782 0.46 11.10 40.95
N GLU A 783 -0.61 11.03 40.15
CA GLU A 783 -1.84 11.79 40.34
C GLU A 783 -3.01 10.83 40.64
N VAL A 784 -3.91 11.26 41.51
CA VAL A 784 -5.12 10.49 41.87
C VAL A 784 -6.16 10.67 40.77
N CYS A 785 -6.74 9.57 40.30
CA CYS A 785 -7.78 9.59 39.28
C CYS A 785 -9.01 10.37 39.78
N ARG A 786 -9.38 11.44 39.06
CA ARG A 786 -10.65 12.17 39.28
C ARG A 786 -11.66 11.72 38.23
N PRO A 787 -12.95 11.56 38.59
CA PRO A 787 -13.98 11.28 37.59
C PRO A 787 -14.03 12.42 36.56
N LYS A 788 -14.14 12.06 35.27
CA LYS A 788 -14.35 12.99 34.15
C LYS A 788 -15.80 12.91 33.70
N ALA A 789 -16.30 14.01 33.13
CA ALA A 789 -17.49 13.96 32.27
C ALA A 789 -17.22 13.00 31.09
N PRO A 790 -18.22 12.22 30.63
CA PRO A 790 -18.07 11.42 29.43
C PRO A 790 -17.75 12.33 28.23
N ARG A 791 -16.80 11.93 27.38
CA ARG A 791 -16.44 12.66 26.16
C ARG A 791 -15.99 11.74 25.03
N GLY A 792 -16.27 12.20 23.81
CA GLY A 792 -15.88 11.50 22.59
C GLY A 792 -16.70 10.25 22.34
N LEU A 793 -17.97 10.25 22.79
CA LEU A 793 -18.93 9.19 22.51
C LEU A 793 -19.09 9.02 21.00
N ARG A 794 -19.08 7.77 20.53
CA ARG A 794 -19.25 7.38 19.13
C ARG A 794 -20.21 6.21 19.05
N LEU A 795 -21.08 6.28 18.05
CA LEU A 795 -22.04 5.24 17.71
C LEU A 795 -21.81 4.82 16.25
N SER A 796 -21.72 3.52 16.00
CA SER A 796 -21.52 2.94 14.66
C SER A 796 -22.13 1.55 14.56
N THR A 797 -22.47 1.09 13.36
CA THR A 797 -22.86 -0.31 13.12
C THR A 797 -21.63 -1.22 13.03
N SER A 798 -21.77 -2.52 13.32
CA SER A 798 -20.69 -3.51 13.28
C SER A 798 -19.94 -3.58 11.94
N HIS A 799 -20.65 -3.38 10.82
CA HIS A 799 -20.10 -3.41 9.47
C HIS A 799 -19.77 -2.00 8.92
N GLY A 800 -20.12 -0.93 9.66
CA GLY A 800 -19.98 0.46 9.22
C GLY A 800 -21.03 0.92 8.21
N GLU A 801 -22.01 0.08 7.89
CA GLU A 801 -23.09 0.37 6.95
C GLU A 801 -24.20 1.21 7.60
N LEU A 802 -24.73 2.19 6.86
CA LEU A 802 -25.83 3.08 7.30
C LEU A 802 -27.17 2.72 6.62
N SER A 803 -27.27 1.53 6.05
CA SER A 803 -28.47 0.99 5.41
C SER A 803 -28.65 -0.48 5.79
N ALA A 804 -29.89 -0.91 6.03
CA ALA A 804 -30.21 -2.32 6.32
C ALA A 804 -31.59 -2.70 5.79
N ALA A 805 -31.83 -4.00 5.60
CA ALA A 805 -33.14 -4.52 5.22
C ALA A 805 -34.10 -4.53 6.42
N VAL A 806 -35.38 -4.24 6.19
CA VAL A 806 -36.44 -4.44 7.20
C VAL A 806 -36.44 -5.91 7.68
N GLY A 807 -36.58 -6.13 9.00
CA GLY A 807 -36.50 -7.46 9.61
C GLY A 807 -35.08 -8.03 9.79
N SER A 808 -34.01 -7.35 9.34
CA SER A 808 -32.62 -7.80 9.59
C SER A 808 -32.09 -7.40 10.97
N ASN A 809 -31.11 -8.16 11.48
CA ASN A 809 -30.41 -7.87 12.73
C ASN A 809 -29.33 -6.80 12.52
N VAL A 810 -29.58 -5.57 12.98
CA VAL A 810 -28.59 -4.49 12.99
C VAL A 810 -27.85 -4.51 14.32
N THR A 811 -26.51 -4.59 14.29
CA THR A 811 -25.67 -4.58 15.49
C THR A 811 -24.98 -3.23 15.67
N PHE A 812 -25.16 -2.61 16.83
CA PHE A 812 -24.64 -1.29 17.18
C PHE A 812 -23.48 -1.39 18.16
N MET A 813 -22.37 -0.73 17.83
CA MET A 813 -21.19 -0.57 18.66
C MET A 813 -21.19 0.85 19.26
N ILE A 814 -20.99 0.94 20.57
CA ILE A 814 -20.82 2.21 21.30
C ILE A 814 -19.38 2.28 21.79
N TYR A 815 -18.70 3.40 21.56
CA TYR A 815 -17.35 3.66 22.04
C TYR A 815 -17.31 5.00 22.77
N LEU A 816 -16.70 5.04 23.96
CA LEU A 816 -16.49 6.24 24.77
C LEU A 816 -14.99 6.46 24.95
N ALA A 817 -14.49 7.67 24.67
CA ALA A 817 -13.06 7.95 24.68
C ALA A 817 -12.51 8.38 26.07
N ASP A 818 -13.33 9.11 26.83
CA ASP A 818 -13.03 9.67 28.15
C ASP A 818 -14.28 9.51 29.04
N GLY A 819 -14.08 9.23 30.35
CA GLY A 819 -15.18 9.17 31.31
C GLY A 819 -15.90 7.82 31.40
N ASP A 820 -15.31 6.75 30.87
CA ASP A 820 -15.77 5.39 31.17
C ASP A 820 -15.55 5.06 32.65
N SER A 821 -16.64 4.70 33.34
CA SER A 821 -16.68 4.45 34.77
C SER A 821 -17.90 3.60 35.14
N LEU A 822 -17.82 2.86 36.26
CA LEU A 822 -18.97 2.13 36.83
C LEU A 822 -20.15 3.04 37.26
N SER A 823 -19.97 4.36 37.19
CA SER A 823 -20.99 5.38 37.45
C SER A 823 -21.47 6.11 36.19
N THR A 824 -21.08 5.65 34.99
CA THR A 824 -21.50 6.23 33.72
C THR A 824 -22.65 5.41 33.14
N SER A 825 -23.84 6.02 33.10
CA SER A 825 -25.03 5.47 32.46
C SER A 825 -24.94 5.70 30.95
N ILE A 826 -25.26 4.71 30.13
CA ILE A 826 -25.36 4.85 28.68
C ILE A 826 -26.75 4.42 28.22
N GLN A 827 -27.50 5.38 27.68
CA GLN A 827 -28.81 5.17 27.07
C GLN A 827 -28.69 5.20 25.54
N LEU A 828 -29.17 4.13 24.90
CA LEU A 828 -29.32 4.01 23.45
C LEU A 828 -30.81 4.09 23.09
N ASP A 829 -31.17 5.07 22.26
CA ASP A 829 -32.48 5.23 21.63
C ASP A 829 -32.38 4.81 20.16
N PHE A 830 -33.20 3.87 19.71
CA PHE A 830 -33.22 3.42 18.31
C PHE A 830 -34.04 4.32 17.38
N GLY A 831 -34.77 5.31 17.94
CA GLY A 831 -35.60 6.24 17.16
C GLY A 831 -36.93 5.64 16.66
N ASP A 832 -37.20 4.37 16.96
CA ASP A 832 -38.49 3.70 16.75
C ASP A 832 -39.37 3.68 18.02
N GLY A 833 -38.89 4.31 19.10
CA GLY A 833 -39.50 4.32 20.43
C GLY A 833 -38.85 3.37 21.44
N ILE A 834 -38.01 2.43 21.01
CA ILE A 834 -37.30 1.49 21.90
C ILE A 834 -36.03 2.15 22.44
N LYS A 835 -35.89 2.07 23.77
CA LYS A 835 -34.79 2.67 24.54
C LYS A 835 -34.21 1.63 25.50
N ILE A 836 -32.89 1.47 25.48
CA ILE A 836 -32.18 0.56 26.39
C ILE A 836 -31.11 1.35 27.12
N THR A 837 -30.97 1.13 28.44
CA THR A 837 -29.98 1.80 29.29
C THR A 837 -29.06 0.77 29.95
N TYR A 838 -27.76 1.04 29.91
CA TYR A 838 -26.68 0.20 30.43
C TYR A 838 -25.89 0.97 31.50
N SER A 839 -25.45 0.29 32.55
CA SER A 839 -24.63 0.86 33.64
C SER A 839 -23.16 0.42 33.61
N ASN A 840 -22.74 -0.30 32.57
CA ASN A 840 -21.36 -0.76 32.38
C ASN A 840 -21.09 -1.01 30.89
N LEU A 841 -19.99 -0.43 30.37
CA LEU A 841 -19.57 -0.55 28.97
C LEU A 841 -19.21 -1.99 28.58
N SER A 842 -18.64 -2.79 29.48
CA SER A 842 -18.08 -4.13 29.19
C SER A 842 -19.11 -5.20 28.81
N ARG A 843 -20.39 -4.83 28.66
CA ARG A 843 -21.46 -5.68 28.09
C ARG A 843 -21.89 -5.24 26.68
N ALA A 844 -21.30 -4.18 26.14
CA ALA A 844 -21.57 -3.64 24.82
C ALA A 844 -20.48 -3.98 23.78
N ASP A 845 -19.36 -4.59 24.20
CA ASP A 845 -18.25 -5.00 23.31
C ASP A 845 -18.67 -6.08 22.28
N ASP A 846 -19.67 -6.92 22.59
CA ASP A 846 -20.29 -7.87 21.65
C ASP A 846 -21.29 -7.20 20.67
N GLY A 847 -21.60 -5.92 20.89
CA GLY A 847 -22.55 -5.13 20.11
C GLY A 847 -24.03 -5.35 20.46
N ILE A 848 -24.80 -4.27 20.44
CA ILE A 848 -26.23 -4.26 20.80
C ILE A 848 -27.05 -4.55 19.54
N LYS A 849 -27.82 -5.65 19.54
CA LYS A 849 -28.62 -6.09 18.38
C LYS A 849 -30.05 -5.57 18.44
N HIS A 850 -30.55 -5.09 17.31
CA HIS A 850 -31.94 -4.64 17.15
C HIS A 850 -32.51 -5.00 15.76
N ILE A 851 -33.83 -5.11 15.66
CA ILE A 851 -34.58 -5.47 14.43
C ILE A 851 -35.68 -4.44 14.19
N TYR A 852 -35.57 -3.68 13.11
CA TYR A 852 -36.58 -2.69 12.69
C TYR A 852 -37.72 -3.37 11.94
N ARG A 853 -38.96 -3.07 12.34
CA ARG A 853 -40.20 -3.65 11.79
C ARG A 853 -40.80 -2.88 10.62
N THR A 854 -40.48 -1.60 10.49
CA THR A 854 -41.01 -0.68 9.48
C THR A 854 -39.87 -0.03 8.71
N THR A 855 -40.09 0.21 7.42
CA THR A 855 -39.15 1.00 6.59
C THR A 855 -39.15 2.46 7.04
N GLY A 856 -38.00 3.12 6.94
CA GLY A 856 -37.82 4.48 7.48
C GLY A 856 -36.37 4.93 7.58
N ILE A 857 -36.17 6.22 7.85
CA ILE A 857 -34.88 6.78 8.28
C ILE A 857 -34.96 6.98 9.79
N TYR A 858 -34.20 6.20 10.55
CA TYR A 858 -34.19 6.22 12.00
C TYR A 858 -32.98 6.98 12.52
N ARG A 859 -33.21 7.92 13.44
CA ARG A 859 -32.14 8.65 14.13
C ARG A 859 -31.80 7.93 15.43
N VAL A 860 -30.85 6.99 15.35
CA VAL A 860 -30.35 6.26 16.52
C VAL A 860 -29.44 7.20 17.32
N THR A 861 -29.68 7.37 18.61
CA THR A 861 -28.88 8.24 19.48
C THR A 861 -28.37 7.50 20.71
N ALA A 862 -27.06 7.41 20.84
CA ALA A 862 -26.39 7.04 22.08
C ALA A 862 -26.17 8.31 22.92
N SER A 863 -26.37 8.18 24.23
CA SER A 863 -26.10 9.23 25.21
C SER A 863 -25.41 8.59 26.41
N ALA A 864 -24.37 9.25 26.93
CA ALA A 864 -23.62 8.84 28.09
C ALA A 864 -23.69 9.94 29.15
N GLU A 865 -23.99 9.60 30.40
CA GLU A 865 -24.20 10.54 31.50
C GLU A 865 -23.53 10.02 32.78
N ASN A 866 -22.87 10.92 33.51
CA ASN A 866 -22.40 10.65 34.88
C ASN A 866 -22.44 11.94 35.73
N SER A 867 -22.05 11.84 37.00
CA SER A 867 -22.06 12.96 37.97
C SER A 867 -21.28 14.23 37.56
N GLN A 868 -20.48 14.17 36.50
CA GLN A 868 -19.65 15.27 36.01
C GLN A 868 -20.16 15.87 34.68
N GLY A 869 -21.16 15.26 34.02
CA GLY A 869 -21.77 15.75 32.78
C GLY A 869 -22.25 14.65 31.84
N SER A 870 -22.58 15.02 30.61
CA SER A 870 -23.11 14.13 29.57
C SER A 870 -22.51 14.39 28.19
N ASP A 871 -22.50 13.37 27.33
CA ASP A 871 -22.13 13.42 25.91
C ASP A 871 -23.12 12.60 25.07
N SER A 872 -23.28 12.93 23.78
CA SER A 872 -24.29 12.30 22.91
C SER A 872 -23.83 12.17 21.46
N SER A 873 -24.06 11.00 20.86
CA SER A 873 -23.69 10.68 19.48
C SER A 873 -24.88 10.10 18.73
N SER A 874 -25.19 10.66 17.57
CA SER A 874 -26.31 10.23 16.71
C SER A 874 -25.83 9.72 15.36
N LEU A 875 -26.44 8.63 14.87
CA LEU A 875 -26.38 8.25 13.46
C LEU A 875 -27.78 8.21 12.84
N PHE A 876 -27.84 8.30 11.51
CA PHE A 876 -29.05 8.07 10.74
C PHE A 876 -28.91 6.72 10.02
N LEU A 877 -29.87 5.83 10.24
CA LEU A 877 -29.91 4.49 9.68
C LEU A 877 -31.10 4.38 8.72
N HIS A 878 -30.83 3.94 7.49
CA HIS A 878 -31.85 3.79 6.46
C HIS A 878 -32.36 2.33 6.39
N ILE A 879 -33.59 2.10 6.84
CA ILE A 879 -34.24 0.79 6.78
C ILE A 879 -35.07 0.70 5.50
N THR A 880 -34.54 -0.07 4.55
CA THR A 880 -35.11 -0.26 3.21
C THR A 880 -35.86 -1.59 3.11
N SER A 881 -36.83 -1.65 2.20
CA SER A 881 -37.40 -2.90 1.68
C SER A 881 -37.05 -2.96 0.18
N PRO A 882 -36.79 -4.14 -0.40
CA PRO A 882 -36.61 -4.26 -1.85
C PRO A 882 -37.83 -3.73 -2.60
N VAL A 883 -37.58 -3.16 -3.77
CA VAL A 883 -38.60 -2.82 -4.78
C VAL A 883 -38.79 -4.04 -5.68
N GLU A 884 -40.03 -4.49 -5.85
CA GLU A 884 -40.37 -5.66 -6.66
C GLU A 884 -40.72 -5.28 -8.10
N ARG A 885 -41.34 -4.11 -8.32
CA ARG A 885 -41.76 -3.63 -9.64
C ARG A 885 -41.79 -2.11 -9.72
N VAL A 886 -41.43 -1.59 -10.89
CA VAL A 886 -41.58 -0.18 -11.30
C VAL A 886 -42.43 -0.15 -12.57
N TYR A 887 -43.26 0.87 -12.73
CA TYR A 887 -44.03 1.14 -13.95
C TYR A 887 -44.06 2.65 -14.25
N LEU A 888 -43.71 3.04 -15.48
CA LEU A 888 -43.66 4.41 -15.96
C LEU A 888 -45.00 4.83 -16.58
N SER A 889 -45.85 5.45 -15.77
CA SER A 889 -47.03 6.16 -16.25
C SER A 889 -46.60 7.47 -16.93
N ALA A 890 -46.81 7.55 -18.24
CA ALA A 890 -46.53 8.74 -19.05
C ALA A 890 -47.47 8.79 -20.28
N PRO A 891 -47.81 9.99 -20.78
CA PRO A 891 -48.63 10.16 -21.97
C PRO A 891 -47.97 9.56 -23.22
N ILE A 892 -48.78 9.01 -24.13
CA ILE A 892 -48.28 8.42 -25.39
C ILE A 892 -47.94 9.52 -26.42
N VAL A 893 -48.69 10.62 -26.41
CA VAL A 893 -48.48 11.79 -27.28
C VAL A 893 -48.43 13.07 -26.44
N THR A 894 -47.55 14.01 -26.79
CA THR A 894 -47.52 15.35 -26.17
C THR A 894 -47.23 16.45 -27.18
N ILE A 895 -47.60 17.68 -26.83
CA ILE A 895 -47.45 18.87 -27.67
C ILE A 895 -46.08 19.50 -27.40
N LYS A 896 -45.31 19.75 -28.47
CA LYS A 896 -44.03 20.46 -28.44
C LYS A 896 -44.13 21.76 -27.62
N GLY A 897 -43.28 21.93 -26.62
CA GLY A 897 -43.27 23.11 -25.76
C GLY A 897 -44.35 23.17 -24.66
N LYS A 898 -45.18 22.13 -24.49
CA LYS A 898 -45.99 21.94 -23.26
C LYS A 898 -45.29 21.01 -22.27
N ALA A 899 -45.54 21.25 -20.99
CA ALA A 899 -45.11 20.34 -19.93
C ALA A 899 -45.98 19.06 -19.93
N ALA A 900 -45.33 17.91 -19.84
CA ALA A 900 -45.95 16.60 -19.68
C ALA A 900 -45.60 16.03 -18.30
N ASN A 901 -46.60 15.55 -17.58
CA ASN A 901 -46.41 14.90 -16.29
C ASN A 901 -46.06 13.41 -16.50
N LEU A 902 -45.04 12.93 -15.79
CA LEU A 902 -44.61 11.54 -15.79
C LEU A 902 -44.57 11.04 -14.34
N THR A 903 -45.08 9.84 -14.09
CA THR A 903 -45.19 9.26 -12.74
C THR A 903 -44.72 7.81 -12.72
N ALA A 904 -43.72 7.53 -11.89
CA ALA A 904 -43.20 6.20 -11.62
C ALA A 904 -43.99 5.55 -10.49
N VAL A 905 -44.83 4.58 -10.83
CA VAL A 905 -45.57 3.75 -9.88
C VAL A 905 -44.65 2.63 -9.40
N VAL A 906 -44.55 2.42 -8.09
CA VAL A 906 -43.59 1.50 -7.47
C VAL A 906 -44.30 0.56 -6.51
N TRP A 907 -43.92 -0.72 -6.55
CA TRP A 907 -44.47 -1.79 -5.72
C TRP A 907 -43.36 -2.47 -4.90
N PRO A 908 -43.54 -2.64 -3.57
CA PRO A 908 -44.61 -2.09 -2.74
C PRO A 908 -44.60 -0.54 -2.68
N SER A 909 -45.65 0.08 -2.16
CA SER A 909 -45.76 1.55 -2.09
C SER A 909 -44.88 2.14 -0.97
N HIS A 910 -43.68 2.60 -1.34
CA HIS A 910 -42.73 3.22 -0.40
C HIS A 910 -43.01 4.72 -0.18
N THR A 911 -42.94 5.16 1.07
CA THR A 911 -43.06 6.58 1.45
C THR A 911 -41.69 7.23 1.63
N ARG A 912 -41.32 8.17 0.73
CA ARG A 912 -40.17 9.09 0.85
C ARG A 912 -38.77 8.44 1.02
N ILE A 913 -38.62 7.19 0.58
CA ILE A 913 -37.42 6.34 0.76
C ILE A 913 -36.68 6.06 -0.57
N LEU A 914 -37.34 6.35 -1.69
CA LEU A 914 -36.85 6.03 -3.04
C LEU A 914 -36.14 7.24 -3.66
N THR A 915 -35.11 6.96 -4.46
CA THR A 915 -34.50 7.97 -5.35
C THR A 915 -34.84 7.62 -6.80
N PHE A 916 -35.42 8.58 -7.52
CA PHE A 916 -35.85 8.43 -8.91
C PHE A 916 -34.88 9.18 -9.83
N PHE A 917 -34.34 8.48 -10.82
CA PHE A 917 -33.44 9.01 -11.85
C PHE A 917 -34.17 8.99 -13.19
N TRP A 918 -34.46 10.18 -13.72
CA TRP A 918 -35.21 10.37 -14.94
C TRP A 918 -34.26 10.71 -16.09
N TRP A 919 -34.22 9.81 -17.08
CA TRP A 919 -33.41 9.93 -18.28
C TRP A 919 -34.30 10.39 -19.44
N PHE A 920 -34.02 11.57 -19.96
CA PHE A 920 -34.68 12.15 -21.13
C PHE A 920 -33.69 12.16 -22.30
N ASP A 921 -34.12 11.66 -23.45
CA ASP A 921 -33.31 11.48 -24.65
C ASP A 921 -31.99 10.71 -24.39
N ASN A 922 -30.98 10.88 -25.25
CA ASN A 922 -29.64 10.34 -25.03
C ASN A 922 -28.80 11.25 -24.10
N SER A 923 -29.39 11.74 -23.00
CA SER A 923 -28.62 12.49 -21.99
C SER A 923 -27.63 11.58 -21.26
N SER A 924 -26.43 12.10 -20.98
CA SER A 924 -25.45 11.44 -20.10
C SER A 924 -25.68 11.72 -18.61
N GLU A 925 -26.60 12.63 -18.27
CA GLU A 925 -26.92 13.06 -16.90
C GLU A 925 -28.44 12.96 -16.66
N PRO A 926 -28.92 12.24 -15.62
CA PRO A 926 -30.33 12.14 -15.29
C PRO A 926 -30.81 13.28 -14.39
N ILE A 927 -32.10 13.60 -14.46
CA ILE A 927 -32.75 14.46 -13.46
C ILE A 927 -33.09 13.59 -12.23
N ILE A 928 -32.66 14.01 -11.04
CA ILE A 928 -32.85 13.26 -9.80
C ILE A 928 -34.00 13.87 -8.98
N THR A 929 -34.93 13.04 -8.53
CA THR A 929 -36.06 13.45 -7.66
C THR A 929 -36.29 12.47 -6.51
N LEU A 930 -36.87 12.96 -5.41
CA LEU A 930 -37.30 12.14 -4.27
C LEU A 930 -38.80 11.81 -4.30
N GLU A 931 -39.55 12.49 -5.18
CA GLU A 931 -40.96 12.23 -5.44
C GLU A 931 -41.08 11.43 -6.73
N GLY A 932 -42.03 10.48 -6.79
CA GLY A 932 -42.21 9.59 -7.93
C GLY A 932 -42.82 10.25 -9.17
N SER A 933 -42.83 11.58 -9.25
CA SER A 933 -43.47 12.37 -10.31
C SER A 933 -42.60 13.54 -10.75
N VAL A 934 -42.49 13.75 -12.05
CA VAL A 934 -41.76 14.89 -12.64
C VAL A 934 -42.58 15.48 -13.80
N SER A 935 -42.41 16.78 -14.04
CA SER A 935 -43.00 17.45 -15.21
C SER A 935 -41.87 17.89 -16.15
N HIS A 936 -41.94 17.51 -17.43
CA HIS A 936 -40.89 17.74 -18.42
C HIS A 936 -41.44 18.35 -19.71
N THR A 937 -40.71 19.28 -20.33
CA THR A 937 -41.15 19.97 -21.56
C THR A 937 -40.30 19.52 -22.75
N PHE A 938 -40.92 18.83 -23.70
CA PHE A 938 -40.22 18.34 -24.89
C PHE A 938 -40.12 19.43 -25.97
N HIS A 939 -38.90 19.72 -26.42
CA HIS A 939 -38.62 20.77 -27.41
C HIS A 939 -38.42 20.24 -28.84
N ARG A 940 -38.19 18.93 -29.02
CA ARG A 940 -37.97 18.28 -30.31
C ARG A 940 -39.16 17.38 -30.67
N GLU A 941 -39.58 17.43 -31.93
CA GLU A 941 -40.60 16.51 -32.45
C GLU A 941 -40.01 15.13 -32.76
N GLY A 942 -40.89 14.13 -32.86
CA GLY A 942 -40.53 12.74 -33.08
C GLY A 942 -40.70 11.87 -31.84
N LYS A 943 -40.09 10.68 -31.88
CA LYS A 943 -40.16 9.66 -30.83
C LYS A 943 -39.05 9.88 -29.82
N ASN A 944 -39.39 10.41 -28.65
CA ASN A 944 -38.45 10.69 -27.57
C ASN A 944 -38.58 9.56 -26.52
N LYS A 945 -37.48 8.91 -26.14
CA LYS A 945 -37.48 7.85 -25.14
C LYS A 945 -37.29 8.47 -23.75
N VAL A 946 -38.13 8.06 -22.80
CA VAL A 946 -37.92 8.35 -21.38
C VAL A 946 -37.70 7.04 -20.64
N THR A 947 -36.68 7.01 -19.79
CA THR A 947 -36.39 5.91 -18.87
C THR A 947 -36.40 6.44 -17.45
N VAL A 948 -37.08 5.73 -16.53
CA VAL A 948 -36.98 6.00 -15.10
C VAL A 948 -36.27 4.83 -14.41
N GLN A 949 -35.27 5.15 -13.60
CA GLN A 949 -34.63 4.19 -12.70
C GLN A 949 -34.97 4.56 -11.26
N VAL A 950 -35.29 3.57 -10.44
CA VAL A 950 -35.70 3.74 -9.05
C VAL A 950 -34.72 2.95 -8.17
N ALA A 951 -33.99 3.67 -7.31
CA ALA A 951 -33.07 3.07 -6.36
C ALA A 951 -33.68 3.00 -4.96
N CYS A 952 -33.53 1.84 -4.32
CA CYS A 952 -33.86 1.61 -2.91
C CYS A 952 -32.69 0.87 -2.25
N GLY A 953 -31.88 1.59 -1.47
CA GLY A 953 -30.66 1.06 -0.87
C GLY A 953 -29.68 0.53 -1.92
N GLY A 954 -29.46 -0.79 -1.92
CA GLY A 954 -28.59 -1.48 -2.88
C GLY A 954 -29.29 -2.00 -4.15
N THR A 955 -30.62 -1.88 -4.27
CA THR A 955 -31.38 -2.35 -5.44
C THR A 955 -31.73 -1.19 -6.38
N VAL A 956 -31.66 -1.44 -7.69
CA VAL A 956 -32.08 -0.50 -8.75
C VAL A 956 -32.98 -1.24 -9.73
N MET A 957 -34.20 -0.72 -9.90
CA MET A 957 -35.19 -1.20 -10.87
C MET A 957 -35.40 -0.12 -11.94
N GLN A 958 -35.80 -0.49 -13.16
CA GLN A 958 -36.00 0.48 -14.24
C GLN A 958 -37.17 0.12 -15.16
N ASP A 959 -37.78 1.17 -15.73
CA ASP A 959 -38.80 1.05 -16.78
C ASP A 959 -38.60 2.15 -17.85
N SER A 960 -39.13 1.96 -19.06
CA SER A 960 -38.89 2.81 -20.22
C SER A 960 -40.11 2.92 -21.13
N LYS A 961 -40.49 4.15 -21.51
CA LYS A 961 -41.60 4.43 -22.41
C LYS A 961 -41.19 5.40 -23.52
N VAL A 962 -41.74 5.22 -24.71
CA VAL A 962 -41.52 6.12 -25.86
C VAL A 962 -42.70 7.06 -25.99
N ILE A 963 -42.42 8.36 -26.03
CA ILE A 963 -43.41 9.44 -26.12
C ILE A 963 -43.28 10.09 -27.50
N THR A 964 -44.41 10.25 -28.20
CA THR A 964 -44.45 10.91 -29.51
C THR A 964 -44.72 12.41 -29.32
N VAL A 965 -43.81 13.25 -29.80
CA VAL A 965 -43.91 14.72 -29.70
C VAL A 965 -44.24 15.29 -31.07
N LYS A 966 -45.30 16.10 -31.16
CA LYS A 966 -45.76 16.79 -32.39
C LYS A 966 -46.18 18.22 -32.05
N GLU A 967 -46.16 19.14 -33.03
CA GLU A 967 -46.68 20.50 -32.84
C GLU A 967 -48.20 20.59 -32.73
N PHE A 968 -48.93 19.67 -33.38
CA PHE A 968 -50.38 19.65 -33.39
C PHE A 968 -50.90 18.22 -33.62
N PHE A 969 -52.02 17.89 -32.96
CA PHE A 969 -52.81 16.68 -33.17
C PHE A 969 -54.25 16.97 -32.69
N ARG A 970 -55.21 16.12 -33.07
CA ARG A 970 -56.56 16.09 -32.47
C ARG A 970 -56.73 14.83 -31.65
N SER A 971 -57.60 14.86 -30.63
CA SER A 971 -57.99 13.64 -29.91
C SER A 971 -59.51 13.46 -29.81
N LEU A 972 -59.90 12.18 -29.79
CA LEU A 972 -61.29 11.72 -29.68
C LEU A 972 -61.36 10.74 -28.50
N LEU A 973 -62.24 11.01 -27.55
CA LEU A 973 -62.51 10.10 -26.44
C LEU A 973 -63.46 8.99 -26.92
N LEU A 974 -63.01 7.76 -26.78
CA LEU A 974 -63.69 6.54 -27.18
C LEU A 974 -64.18 5.79 -25.95
N SER A 975 -65.34 5.17 -26.07
CA SER A 975 -65.88 4.24 -25.08
C SER A 975 -66.37 2.97 -25.76
N PHE A 976 -66.39 1.88 -25.00
CA PHE A 976 -66.69 0.54 -25.50
C PHE A 976 -68.08 0.10 -25.04
N SER A 977 -68.61 -0.98 -25.64
CA SER A 977 -69.76 -1.68 -25.08
C SER A 977 -69.39 -2.33 -23.74
N PRO A 978 -70.29 -2.35 -22.72
CA PRO A 978 -69.98 -2.88 -21.38
C PRO A 978 -69.46 -4.32 -21.33
N ALA A 979 -69.71 -5.13 -22.36
CA ALA A 979 -69.15 -6.48 -22.49
C ALA A 979 -67.60 -6.53 -22.53
N LEU A 980 -66.91 -5.40 -22.77
CA LEU A 980 -65.46 -5.32 -22.63
C LEU A 980 -65.02 -5.23 -21.16
N ASP A 981 -65.81 -4.57 -20.31
CA ASP A 981 -65.49 -4.34 -18.89
C ASP A 981 -65.49 -5.65 -18.09
N GLU A 982 -66.42 -6.55 -18.40
CA GLU A 982 -66.48 -7.91 -17.84
C GLU A 982 -65.25 -8.78 -18.20
N HIS A 983 -64.43 -8.33 -19.16
CA HIS A 983 -63.29 -9.06 -19.72
C HIS A 983 -61.97 -8.26 -19.71
N ASN A 984 -61.91 -7.11 -19.03
CA ASN A 984 -60.71 -6.30 -18.86
C ASN A 984 -59.85 -6.83 -17.69
N PRO A 985 -58.64 -7.36 -17.92
CA PRO A 985 -57.79 -7.96 -16.88
C PRO A 985 -56.88 -6.94 -16.17
N ASP A 986 -57.01 -5.65 -16.47
CA ASP A 986 -56.13 -4.55 -16.02
C ASP A 986 -54.64 -4.69 -16.43
N ILE A 987 -54.32 -5.52 -17.42
CA ILE A 987 -52.96 -5.74 -17.94
C ILE A 987 -52.59 -4.68 -19.00
N SER A 988 -51.35 -4.19 -18.98
CA SER A 988 -50.78 -3.25 -19.97
C SER A 988 -50.86 -3.79 -21.40
N ASP A 989 -50.39 -5.01 -21.59
CA ASP A 989 -50.13 -5.61 -22.89
C ASP A 989 -51.46 -5.91 -23.61
N TRP A 990 -52.47 -6.33 -22.84
CA TRP A 990 -53.85 -6.46 -23.29
C TRP A 990 -54.46 -5.12 -23.74
N ARG A 991 -54.18 -4.02 -23.02
CA ARG A 991 -54.60 -2.67 -23.45
C ARG A 991 -53.91 -2.22 -24.75
N GLU A 992 -52.65 -2.59 -24.96
CA GLU A 992 -51.96 -2.32 -26.22
C GLU A 992 -52.49 -3.16 -27.39
N ASP A 993 -52.83 -4.43 -27.16
CA ASP A 993 -53.45 -5.29 -28.17
C ASP A 993 -54.87 -4.82 -28.53
N ILE A 994 -55.72 -4.48 -27.56
CA ILE A 994 -57.03 -3.86 -27.82
C ILE A 994 -56.86 -2.52 -28.56
N GLY A 995 -55.91 -1.69 -28.15
CA GLY A 995 -55.57 -0.45 -28.85
C GLY A 995 -55.10 -0.69 -30.30
N ARG A 996 -54.38 -1.79 -30.58
CA ARG A 996 -53.99 -2.20 -31.93
C ARG A 996 -55.19 -2.63 -32.76
N VAL A 997 -56.08 -3.48 -32.22
CA VAL A 997 -57.31 -3.91 -32.91
C VAL A 997 -58.19 -2.72 -33.27
N VAL A 998 -58.36 -1.76 -32.35
CA VAL A 998 -59.12 -0.53 -32.61
C VAL A 998 -58.44 0.35 -33.66
N ARG A 999 -57.11 0.52 -33.62
CA ARG A 999 -56.35 1.26 -34.66
C ARG A 999 -56.57 0.64 -36.05
N THR A 1000 -56.43 -0.68 -36.17
CA THR A 1000 -56.58 -1.39 -37.45
C THR A 1000 -58.00 -1.33 -37.97
N ALA A 1001 -59.02 -1.49 -37.12
CA ALA A 1001 -60.42 -1.33 -37.51
C ALA A 1001 -60.73 0.10 -38.00
N LEU A 1002 -60.23 1.13 -37.30
CA LEU A 1002 -60.35 2.53 -37.72
C LEU A 1002 -59.69 2.79 -39.07
N SER A 1003 -58.47 2.27 -39.30
CA SER A 1003 -57.77 2.40 -40.58
C SER A 1003 -58.55 1.74 -41.72
N GLN A 1004 -58.96 0.48 -41.56
CA GLN A 1004 -59.69 -0.28 -42.58
C GLN A 1004 -61.04 0.35 -42.98
N VAL A 1005 -61.76 0.96 -42.04
CA VAL A 1005 -63.08 1.56 -42.29
C VAL A 1005 -63.00 3.00 -42.81
N SER A 1006 -61.91 3.73 -42.54
CA SER A 1006 -61.75 5.14 -42.96
C SER A 1006 -60.85 5.37 -44.17
N GLY A 1007 -59.96 4.42 -44.50
CA GLY A 1007 -58.90 4.61 -45.50
C GLY A 1007 -57.72 5.48 -45.02
N VAL A 1008 -57.70 5.90 -43.75
CA VAL A 1008 -56.59 6.63 -43.12
C VAL A 1008 -55.50 5.63 -42.73
N THR A 1009 -54.23 5.99 -42.94
CA THR A 1009 -53.08 5.10 -42.69
C THR A 1009 -52.82 4.91 -41.19
N GLU A 1010 -52.39 3.70 -40.78
CA GLU A 1010 -52.24 3.35 -39.36
C GLU A 1010 -51.19 4.17 -38.60
N ASP A 1011 -50.21 4.75 -39.31
CA ASP A 1011 -49.15 5.60 -38.75
C ASP A 1011 -49.66 6.99 -38.32
N GLN A 1012 -50.75 7.47 -38.92
CA GLN A 1012 -51.44 8.70 -38.51
C GLN A 1012 -52.33 8.50 -37.27
N LEU A 1013 -52.48 7.27 -36.77
CA LEU A 1013 -53.43 6.91 -35.71
C LEU A 1013 -52.72 6.31 -34.48
N LEU A 1014 -52.94 6.87 -33.29
CA LEU A 1014 -52.52 6.25 -32.04
C LEU A 1014 -53.71 6.08 -31.09
N VAL A 1015 -53.97 4.85 -30.65
CA VAL A 1015 -55.02 4.55 -29.66
C VAL A 1015 -54.37 4.24 -28.32
N SER A 1016 -54.85 4.86 -27.25
CA SER A 1016 -54.43 4.64 -25.87
C SER A 1016 -55.63 4.18 -25.03
N VAL A 1017 -55.72 2.89 -24.70
CA VAL A 1017 -56.71 2.39 -23.72
C VAL A 1017 -56.22 2.71 -22.31
N TYR A 1018 -57.08 3.28 -21.47
CA TYR A 1018 -56.73 3.65 -20.10
C TYR A 1018 -56.95 2.50 -19.10
N PRO A 1019 -56.26 2.50 -17.94
CA PRO A 1019 -56.58 1.61 -16.83
C PRO A 1019 -57.83 2.07 -16.07
N GLY A 1020 -58.55 1.12 -15.48
CA GLY A 1020 -59.80 1.34 -14.74
C GLY A 1020 -61.07 0.89 -15.47
N LEU A 1021 -62.21 1.04 -14.80
CA LEU A 1021 -63.55 0.72 -15.30
C LEU A 1021 -64.48 1.94 -15.10
N PRO A 1022 -65.37 2.28 -16.05
CA PRO A 1022 -65.53 1.63 -17.36
C PRO A 1022 -64.32 1.81 -18.27
N THR A 1023 -64.12 0.90 -19.22
CA THR A 1023 -62.99 0.94 -20.14
C THR A 1023 -63.17 2.10 -21.13
N ILE A 1024 -62.18 2.99 -21.17
CA ILE A 1024 -62.16 4.19 -22.01
C ILE A 1024 -60.84 4.19 -22.78
N ALA A 1025 -60.83 4.73 -24.00
CA ALA A 1025 -59.61 4.97 -24.76
C ALA A 1025 -59.59 6.40 -25.33
N GLU A 1026 -58.41 6.94 -25.61
CA GLU A 1026 -58.24 8.16 -26.40
C GLU A 1026 -57.55 7.82 -27.72
N LEU A 1027 -58.17 8.25 -28.83
CA LEU A 1027 -57.61 8.17 -30.18
C LEU A 1027 -56.97 9.51 -30.52
N PHE A 1028 -55.68 9.49 -30.82
CA PHE A 1028 -54.91 10.63 -31.33
C PHE A 1028 -54.79 10.53 -32.86
N ILE A 1029 -55.15 11.62 -33.54
CA ILE A 1029 -55.01 11.78 -34.99
C ILE A 1029 -53.82 12.69 -35.23
N LEU A 1030 -52.76 12.14 -35.83
CA LEU A 1030 -51.49 12.80 -36.12
C LEU A 1030 -51.46 13.33 -37.57
N PRO A 1031 -50.71 14.42 -37.84
CA PRO A 1031 -50.50 14.89 -39.20
C PRO A 1031 -49.52 14.00 -39.99
N ASP A 1032 -49.75 13.92 -41.30
CA ASP A 1032 -48.94 13.20 -42.29
C ASP A 1032 -47.49 13.71 -42.34
N GLU A 1033 -46.52 12.82 -42.16
CA GLU A 1033 -45.08 13.15 -42.18
C GLU A 1033 -44.57 13.53 -43.58
N HIS A 1034 -45.33 13.25 -44.65
CA HIS A 1034 -45.00 13.67 -46.01
C HIS A 1034 -45.48 15.10 -46.36
N THR A 1035 -46.29 15.74 -45.51
CA THR A 1035 -46.72 17.13 -45.75
C THR A 1035 -45.67 18.15 -45.29
N LEU A 1036 -44.88 18.65 -46.25
CA LEU A 1036 -43.92 19.74 -46.03
C LEU A 1036 -44.58 20.98 -45.40
N SER A 1037 -43.80 21.70 -44.58
CA SER A 1037 -44.25 22.58 -43.50
C SER A 1037 -44.93 23.91 -43.87
N GLU A 1038 -45.51 24.02 -45.07
CA GLU A 1038 -46.15 25.24 -45.53
C GLU A 1038 -47.66 25.27 -45.21
N HIS A 1039 -48.05 26.24 -44.35
CA HIS A 1039 -49.41 26.56 -43.91
C HIS A 1039 -50.05 25.64 -42.85
N LYS A 1040 -49.72 25.90 -41.58
CA LYS A 1040 -50.33 25.33 -40.36
C LYS A 1040 -51.86 25.18 -40.40
N ARG A 1041 -52.59 26.15 -40.98
CA ARG A 1041 -54.06 26.07 -41.18
C ARG A 1041 -54.48 24.85 -42.01
N ARG A 1042 -53.80 24.56 -43.12
CA ARG A 1042 -54.16 23.45 -44.02
C ARG A 1042 -54.04 22.09 -43.31
N ILE A 1043 -53.08 21.95 -42.40
CA ILE A 1043 -52.90 20.76 -41.56
C ILE A 1043 -54.05 20.66 -40.54
N GLU A 1044 -54.41 21.76 -39.89
CA GLU A 1044 -55.52 21.81 -38.94
C GLU A 1044 -56.89 21.52 -39.59
N ASP A 1045 -57.13 22.05 -40.79
CA ASP A 1045 -58.33 21.76 -41.60
C ASP A 1045 -58.37 20.30 -42.08
N SER A 1046 -57.23 19.73 -42.48
CA SER A 1046 -57.11 18.31 -42.86
C SER A 1046 -57.39 17.37 -41.68
N LEU A 1047 -56.78 17.62 -40.53
CA LEU A 1047 -57.03 16.86 -39.30
C LEU A 1047 -58.47 17.02 -38.80
N ARG A 1048 -59.12 18.15 -39.07
CA ARG A 1048 -60.55 18.33 -38.83
C ARG A 1048 -61.40 17.46 -39.76
N THR A 1049 -61.11 17.43 -41.07
CA THR A 1049 -61.80 16.54 -42.02
C THR A 1049 -61.67 15.07 -41.61
N ILE A 1050 -60.47 14.62 -41.23
CA ILE A 1050 -60.22 13.25 -40.73
C ILE A 1050 -60.98 12.98 -39.42
N SER A 1051 -60.96 13.94 -38.48
CA SER A 1051 -61.74 13.88 -37.24
C SER A 1051 -63.23 13.71 -37.52
N ASP A 1052 -63.80 14.49 -38.44
CA ASP A 1052 -65.24 14.46 -38.74
C ASP A 1052 -65.66 13.16 -39.47
N ILE A 1053 -64.76 12.55 -40.25
CA ILE A 1053 -64.93 11.18 -40.78
C ILE A 1053 -65.01 10.17 -39.63
N PHE A 1054 -64.08 10.20 -38.66
CA PHE A 1054 -64.09 9.27 -37.52
C PHE A 1054 -65.30 9.46 -36.60
N VAL A 1055 -65.74 10.69 -36.34
CA VAL A 1055 -67.01 10.96 -35.63
C VAL A 1055 -68.17 10.26 -36.32
N THR A 1056 -68.21 10.32 -37.66
CA THR A 1056 -69.29 9.72 -38.45
C THR A 1056 -69.27 8.19 -38.38
N THR A 1057 -68.11 7.55 -38.55
CA THR A 1057 -68.01 6.07 -38.55
C THR A 1057 -68.19 5.45 -37.16
N LEU A 1058 -67.70 6.11 -36.11
CA LEU A 1058 -67.90 5.70 -34.71
C LEU A 1058 -69.38 5.83 -34.29
N ASN A 1059 -70.04 6.94 -34.61
CA ASN A 1059 -71.45 7.15 -34.27
C ASN A 1059 -72.40 6.25 -35.08
N GLN A 1060 -71.97 5.73 -36.23
CA GLN A 1060 -72.68 4.72 -37.01
C GLN A 1060 -72.44 3.28 -36.51
N GLY A 1061 -71.60 3.08 -35.49
CA GLY A 1061 -71.29 1.76 -34.93
C GLY A 1061 -70.51 0.84 -35.87
N LEU A 1062 -69.85 1.40 -36.89
CA LEU A 1062 -69.10 0.62 -37.89
C LEU A 1062 -67.80 0.02 -37.34
N ILE A 1063 -67.28 0.59 -36.24
CA ILE A 1063 -66.09 0.12 -35.55
C ILE A 1063 -66.49 -0.92 -34.49
N GLN A 1064 -66.47 -2.20 -34.89
CA GLN A 1064 -66.73 -3.34 -34.01
C GLN A 1064 -65.67 -4.43 -34.21
N PHE A 1065 -65.39 -5.21 -33.16
CA PHE A 1065 -64.52 -6.38 -33.21
C PHE A 1065 -65.05 -7.51 -32.34
N GLU A 1066 -64.63 -8.74 -32.63
CA GLU A 1066 -65.01 -9.92 -31.85
C GLU A 1066 -63.88 -10.28 -30.87
N LEU A 1067 -64.16 -10.26 -29.57
CA LEU A 1067 -63.17 -10.48 -28.51
C LEU A 1067 -63.00 -11.97 -28.18
N LYS A 1068 -64.10 -12.71 -28.29
CA LYS A 1068 -64.27 -14.17 -28.15
C LYS A 1068 -65.46 -14.57 -29.02
N PRO A 1069 -65.63 -15.85 -29.39
CA PRO A 1069 -66.85 -16.32 -30.04
C PRO A 1069 -68.11 -15.77 -29.36
N ASP A 1070 -69.02 -15.22 -30.17
CA ASP A 1070 -70.29 -14.58 -29.78
C ASP A 1070 -70.17 -13.27 -28.97
N ILE A 1071 -68.96 -12.79 -28.64
CA ILE A 1071 -68.75 -11.55 -27.88
C ILE A 1071 -68.22 -10.43 -28.79
N ARG A 1072 -69.16 -9.63 -29.32
CA ARG A 1072 -68.85 -8.43 -30.13
C ARG A 1072 -68.74 -7.18 -29.27
N ILE A 1073 -67.64 -6.47 -29.43
CA ILE A 1073 -67.37 -5.19 -28.81
C ILE A 1073 -67.58 -4.08 -29.85
N ILE A 1074 -68.37 -3.06 -29.50
CA ILE A 1074 -68.63 -1.88 -30.35
C ILE A 1074 -67.89 -0.69 -29.73
N VAL A 1075 -67.25 0.12 -30.58
CA VAL A 1075 -66.52 1.34 -30.18
C VAL A 1075 -67.28 2.56 -30.68
N TYR A 1076 -67.57 3.50 -29.78
CA TYR A 1076 -68.28 4.75 -30.08
C TYR A 1076 -67.57 5.95 -29.44
N MET A 1077 -67.80 7.14 -29.97
CA MET A 1077 -67.22 8.38 -29.43
C MET A 1077 -68.08 8.92 -28.28
N THR A 1078 -67.45 9.40 -27.21
CA THR A 1078 -68.12 10.13 -26.13
C THR A 1078 -67.83 11.63 -26.10
N GLN A 1079 -66.64 12.08 -26.52
CA GLN A 1079 -66.30 13.51 -26.55
C GLN A 1079 -65.19 13.85 -27.58
N GLN A 1080 -65.26 15.02 -28.22
CA GLN A 1080 -64.13 15.63 -28.94
C GLN A 1080 -63.26 16.44 -27.98
N THR A 1081 -61.94 16.28 -28.04
CA THR A 1081 -60.97 16.97 -27.18
C THR A 1081 -59.82 17.63 -27.99
N LEU A 1082 -59.36 18.79 -27.50
CA LEU A 1082 -58.23 19.55 -28.08
C LEU A 1082 -56.94 19.44 -27.22
N ALA A 1083 -56.96 18.57 -26.21
CA ALA A 1083 -55.84 18.28 -25.32
C ALA A 1083 -56.02 16.86 -24.74
N PRO A 1084 -54.93 16.10 -24.52
CA PRO A 1084 -54.99 14.73 -24.02
C PRO A 1084 -55.47 14.68 -22.57
N LEU A 1085 -56.33 13.71 -22.24
CA LEU A 1085 -56.81 13.49 -20.87
C LEU A 1085 -55.84 12.60 -20.09
N VAL A 1086 -54.68 13.17 -19.72
CA VAL A 1086 -53.67 12.50 -18.87
C VAL A 1086 -53.49 13.26 -17.55
N ASP A 1087 -54.61 13.44 -16.85
CA ASP A 1087 -54.68 13.60 -15.39
C ASP A 1087 -55.59 12.51 -14.84
N SER A 1088 -55.08 11.28 -14.70
CA SER A 1088 -55.77 10.16 -14.04
C SER A 1088 -55.74 10.29 -12.50
N SER A 1089 -55.88 11.51 -12.00
CA SER A 1089 -55.99 11.86 -10.58
C SER A 1089 -57.39 11.53 -10.04
N SER A 1090 -57.73 10.24 -10.08
CA SER A 1090 -58.94 9.64 -9.48
C SER A 1090 -60.27 10.32 -9.84
N ILE A 1091 -60.95 9.79 -10.88
CA ILE A 1091 -62.42 9.88 -10.92
C ILE A 1091 -62.94 9.34 -9.59
N HIS A 1092 -63.77 10.12 -8.90
CA HIS A 1092 -63.98 9.97 -7.46
C HIS A 1092 -64.44 8.56 -7.08
N SER A 1093 -63.66 7.91 -6.21
CA SER A 1093 -64.07 6.65 -5.61
C SER A 1093 -65.29 6.87 -4.70
N GLY A 1094 -66.30 6.02 -4.84
CA GLY A 1094 -67.57 6.10 -4.09
C GLY A 1094 -67.47 6.30 -2.57
N PRO A 1095 -66.44 5.80 -1.85
CA PRO A 1095 -66.28 6.04 -0.42
C PRO A 1095 -66.22 7.51 -0.02
N ALA A 1096 -65.70 8.42 -0.86
CA ALA A 1096 -65.62 9.84 -0.51
C ALA A 1096 -67.01 10.50 -0.46
N MET A 1097 -67.88 10.20 -1.44
CA MET A 1097 -69.25 10.71 -1.46
C MET A 1097 -70.12 10.03 -0.41
N LEU A 1098 -69.89 8.72 -0.15
CA LEU A 1098 -70.53 8.01 0.96
C LEU A 1098 -70.06 8.50 2.34
N MET A 1099 -68.82 8.95 2.49
CA MET A 1099 -68.31 9.62 3.69
C MET A 1099 -68.90 11.03 3.86
N LEU A 1100 -69.07 11.80 2.78
CA LEU A 1100 -69.78 13.08 2.86
C LEU A 1100 -71.25 12.86 3.25
N LEU A 1101 -71.93 11.89 2.63
CA LEU A 1101 -73.30 11.52 2.96
C LEU A 1101 -73.42 10.98 4.39
N SER A 1102 -72.47 10.17 4.87
CA SER A 1102 -72.49 9.66 6.25
C SER A 1102 -72.14 10.73 7.28
N VAL A 1103 -71.26 11.69 6.97
CA VAL A 1103 -71.01 12.88 7.82
C VAL A 1103 -72.23 13.80 7.83
N ILE A 1104 -72.95 13.95 6.72
CA ILE A 1104 -74.24 14.66 6.68
C ILE A 1104 -75.31 13.91 7.48
N PHE A 1105 -75.37 12.57 7.40
CA PHE A 1105 -76.34 11.76 8.13
C PHE A 1105 -76.05 11.74 9.64
N VAL A 1106 -74.78 11.60 10.03
CA VAL A 1106 -74.31 11.71 11.42
C VAL A 1106 -74.47 13.14 11.92
N GLY A 1107 -74.26 14.16 11.07
CA GLY A 1107 -74.55 15.56 11.39
C GLY A 1107 -76.04 15.82 11.64
N LEU A 1108 -76.93 15.25 10.82
CA LEU A 1108 -78.38 15.30 11.03
C LEU A 1108 -78.81 14.54 12.28
N VAL A 1109 -78.28 13.33 12.51
CA VAL A 1109 -78.55 12.54 13.73
C VAL A 1109 -78.04 13.27 14.97
N ALA A 1110 -76.83 13.85 14.93
CA ALA A 1110 -76.29 14.68 15.99
C ALA A 1110 -77.14 15.95 16.22
N PHE A 1111 -77.64 16.59 15.16
CA PHE A 1111 -78.56 17.74 15.25
C PHE A 1111 -79.91 17.35 15.88
N PHE A 1112 -80.48 16.19 15.52
CA PHE A 1112 -81.70 15.66 16.15
C PHE A 1112 -81.48 15.32 17.63
N ILE A 1113 -80.36 14.66 17.98
CA ILE A 1113 -79.99 14.36 19.37
C ILE A 1113 -79.76 15.66 20.16
N TYR A 1114 -79.04 16.63 19.59
CA TYR A 1114 -78.77 17.94 20.20
C TYR A 1114 -80.07 18.71 20.47
N LYS A 1115 -81.00 18.73 19.49
CA LYS A 1115 -82.29 19.45 19.59
C LYS A 1115 -83.26 18.82 20.61
N PHE A 1116 -83.13 17.53 20.93
CA PHE A 1116 -83.96 16.86 21.93
C PHE A 1116 -83.37 16.80 23.35
N LYS A 1117 -82.04 16.94 23.52
CA LYS A 1117 -81.35 16.62 24.80
C LYS A 1117 -81.10 17.82 25.74
N ARG A 1118 -81.83 18.93 25.61
CA ARG A 1118 -81.82 20.04 26.58
C ARG A 1118 -83.21 20.62 26.89
N LYS A 1119 -83.93 19.95 27.78
CA LYS A 1119 -84.79 20.58 28.80
C LYS A 1119 -84.26 20.21 30.19
N ILE A 1120 -84.41 21.12 31.15
CA ILE A 1120 -84.09 21.01 32.60
C ILE A 1120 -82.56 21.12 32.94
N PRO A 1121 -82.15 21.80 34.05
CA PRO A 1121 -80.90 22.59 34.04
C PRO A 1121 -80.02 22.60 35.33
N TRP A 1122 -78.93 23.42 35.32
CA TRP A 1122 -78.04 23.84 36.45
C TRP A 1122 -77.13 22.74 37.06
N ILE A 1123 -75.97 23.00 37.70
CA ILE A 1123 -75.22 24.18 38.23
C ILE A 1123 -73.80 24.14 37.58
N GLN A 1124 -73.08 25.17 37.09
CA GLN A 1124 -72.68 26.56 37.49
C GLN A 1124 -71.31 26.66 38.22
N VAL A 1125 -70.62 27.80 38.05
CA VAL A 1125 -69.34 28.30 38.63
C VAL A 1125 -68.06 28.03 37.79
N GLN A 1126 -67.11 28.97 37.57
CA GLN A 1126 -67.13 30.45 37.36
C GLN A 1126 -65.75 30.87 36.76
N THR A 1127 -65.67 31.96 35.99
CA THR A 1127 -64.42 32.43 35.32
C THR A 1127 -64.31 33.96 35.24
N GLU A 1128 -63.14 34.53 35.56
CA GLU A 1128 -62.73 35.95 35.41
C GLU A 1128 -61.18 36.03 35.46
N ASP A 1129 -60.42 36.87 34.72
CA ASP A 1129 -60.60 37.44 33.36
C ASP A 1129 -59.21 37.50 32.61
N ARG A 1130 -58.42 38.57 32.31
CA ARG A 1130 -58.50 40.06 32.36
C ARG A 1130 -57.36 40.76 31.55
N HIS A 1131 -57.62 41.19 30.30
CA HIS A 1131 -56.97 42.37 29.60
C HIS A 1131 -55.42 42.37 29.32
N GLU A 1132 -54.78 43.20 28.44
CA GLU A 1132 -55.20 44.16 27.38
C GLU A 1132 -54.05 44.53 26.37
N LYS A 1133 -54.43 44.99 25.15
CA LYS A 1133 -53.86 46.03 24.24
C LYS A 1133 -52.47 45.95 23.54
N GLU A 1134 -52.45 46.57 22.35
CA GLU A 1134 -51.31 47.00 21.49
C GLU A 1134 -51.02 48.53 21.67
N PRO A 1135 -49.97 49.14 21.05
CA PRO A 1135 -50.10 49.72 19.69
C PRO A 1135 -48.79 49.80 18.83
N GLU A 1136 -48.88 50.39 17.61
CA GLU A 1136 -47.81 50.57 16.60
C GLU A 1136 -47.05 51.93 16.64
N VAL A 1137 -46.07 52.15 15.71
CA VAL A 1137 -45.94 53.31 14.75
C VAL A 1137 -44.47 53.68 14.32
N ILE A 1138 -44.06 53.19 13.13
CA ILE A 1138 -43.47 53.87 11.92
C ILE A 1138 -42.29 54.93 11.98
N SER A 1139 -41.26 54.69 11.13
CA SER A 1139 -40.27 55.63 10.46
C SER A 1139 -39.08 56.20 11.28
N THR A 1140 -37.93 56.68 10.73
CA THR A 1140 -37.55 57.27 9.40
C THR A 1140 -36.15 56.85 8.83
N VAL A 1141 -35.77 57.43 7.67
CA VAL A 1141 -34.63 57.16 6.75
C VAL A 1141 -33.24 57.68 7.20
N GLY A 1142 -32.14 57.02 6.78
CA GLY A 1142 -30.75 57.55 6.78
C GLY A 1142 -29.76 56.68 5.97
N GLN A 1143 -28.80 57.27 5.24
CA GLN A 1143 -27.93 56.60 4.23
C GLN A 1143 -26.43 56.44 4.62
N ASN A 1144 -25.75 55.59 3.82
CA ASN A 1144 -24.30 55.39 3.59
C ASN A 1144 -23.71 54.14 4.28
N ASP A 1145 -23.45 53.04 3.57
CA ASP A 1145 -22.42 52.76 2.55
C ASP A 1145 -20.99 52.59 3.09
N THR A 1146 -20.50 51.33 3.14
CA THR A 1146 -19.37 50.83 2.32
C THR A 1146 -18.96 49.39 2.67
N MET A 1147 -19.46 48.38 1.93
CA MET A 1147 -18.69 47.16 1.67
C MET A 1147 -19.21 46.40 0.44
N THR A 1148 -18.32 45.88 -0.38
CA THR A 1148 -18.62 45.37 -1.73
C THR A 1148 -19.14 43.93 -1.73
N LYS A 1149 -20.25 43.69 -2.44
CA LYS A 1149 -20.70 42.33 -2.80
C LYS A 1149 -19.72 41.71 -3.80
N VAL A 1150 -18.98 40.68 -3.38
CA VAL A 1150 -18.34 39.74 -4.31
C VAL A 1150 -19.44 38.85 -4.91
N LYS A 1151 -19.46 38.70 -6.24
CA LYS A 1151 -20.39 37.78 -6.91
C LYS A 1151 -19.87 36.35 -6.79
N LEU A 1152 -20.76 35.41 -6.44
CA LEU A 1152 -20.44 33.98 -6.46
C LEU A 1152 -20.49 33.44 -7.90
N SER A 1153 -19.53 33.86 -8.73
CA SER A 1153 -19.44 33.50 -10.15
C SER A 1153 -18.01 33.17 -10.63
N GLU A 1154 -17.07 32.99 -9.71
CA GLU A 1154 -15.67 32.60 -10.01
C GLU A 1154 -15.24 31.39 -9.17
N PHE A 1155 -15.90 30.26 -9.40
CA PHE A 1155 -15.33 28.93 -9.12
C PHE A 1155 -15.58 28.05 -10.35
N PRO A 1156 -14.55 27.37 -10.90
CA PRO A 1156 -14.70 26.55 -12.10
C PRO A 1156 -15.61 25.35 -11.82
N THR A 1157 -16.38 24.95 -12.82
CA THR A 1157 -17.34 23.86 -12.64
C THR A 1157 -16.65 22.51 -12.66
N GLN A 1158 -17.24 21.52 -11.96
CA GLN A 1158 -16.66 20.19 -11.77
C GLN A 1158 -16.32 19.44 -13.08
N LYS A 1159 -16.90 19.85 -14.21
CA LYS A 1159 -16.63 19.32 -15.55
C LYS A 1159 -15.24 19.72 -16.09
N GLU A 1160 -14.82 20.97 -15.90
CA GLU A 1160 -13.49 21.45 -16.32
C GLU A 1160 -12.35 20.79 -15.53
N LEU A 1161 -12.62 20.42 -14.27
CA LEU A 1161 -11.66 19.70 -13.43
C LEU A 1161 -11.43 18.27 -13.95
N MET A 1162 -12.50 17.59 -14.37
CA MET A 1162 -12.43 16.23 -14.93
C MET A 1162 -11.78 16.18 -16.31
N GLU A 1163 -11.95 17.19 -17.18
CA GLU A 1163 -11.26 17.22 -18.48
C GLU A 1163 -9.73 17.40 -18.32
N LYS A 1164 -9.28 18.23 -17.38
CA LYS A 1164 -7.85 18.32 -17.02
C LYS A 1164 -7.30 17.00 -16.47
N GLU A 1165 -8.10 16.24 -15.72
CA GLU A 1165 -7.68 14.93 -15.22
C GLU A 1165 -7.66 13.86 -16.33
N LEU A 1166 -8.58 13.91 -17.30
CA LEU A 1166 -8.58 13.02 -18.47
C LEU A 1166 -7.37 13.22 -19.39
N ASP A 1167 -7.04 14.46 -19.74
CA ASP A 1167 -5.89 14.72 -20.64
C ASP A 1167 -4.54 14.43 -19.95
N SER A 1168 -4.47 14.50 -18.62
CA SER A 1168 -3.30 14.02 -17.86
C SER A 1168 -3.05 12.51 -18.09
N ARG A 1169 -4.12 11.71 -18.27
CA ARG A 1169 -4.03 10.28 -18.57
C ARG A 1169 -3.76 9.97 -20.03
N ARG A 1170 -4.01 10.90 -20.97
CA ARG A 1170 -3.74 10.70 -22.41
C ARG A 1170 -2.27 10.79 -22.83
N ARG A 1171 -1.36 11.22 -21.93
CA ARG A 1171 0.11 11.10 -22.15
C ARG A 1171 0.75 9.85 -21.51
N GLY A 1172 -0.02 9.02 -20.81
CA GLY A 1172 0.42 7.71 -20.31
C GLY A 1172 0.19 6.60 -21.35
N GLY A 1173 1.02 6.55 -22.38
CA GLY A 1173 0.89 5.54 -23.44
C GLY A 1173 1.17 4.12 -22.95
N PHE A 1174 0.18 3.24 -23.00
CA PHE A 1174 0.33 1.80 -22.69
C PHE A 1174 1.17 1.09 -23.78
N GLY A 1175 2.49 1.09 -23.62
CA GLY A 1175 3.38 0.19 -24.34
C GLY A 1175 3.15 -1.25 -23.89
N ARG A 1176 2.75 -2.14 -24.80
CA ARG A 1176 2.67 -3.58 -24.54
C ARG A 1176 4.06 -4.22 -24.60
N ASN A 1177 4.84 -4.03 -23.54
CA ASN A 1177 5.90 -4.95 -23.18
C ASN A 1177 5.40 -5.87 -22.06
N MET A 1178 5.33 -7.17 -22.34
CA MET A 1178 5.35 -8.18 -21.28
C MET A 1178 6.80 -8.57 -21.04
N ASP A 1179 7.56 -7.65 -20.42
CA ASP A 1179 8.91 -7.97 -19.97
C ASP A 1179 8.80 -8.96 -18.80
N GLY A 1180 9.52 -10.09 -18.88
CA GLY A 1180 9.36 -11.20 -17.96
C GLY A 1180 9.70 -10.84 -16.52
N ILE A 1181 8.93 -11.34 -15.56
CA ILE A 1181 9.23 -11.19 -14.13
C ILE A 1181 10.42 -12.10 -13.81
N VAL A 1182 11.63 -11.59 -13.99
CA VAL A 1182 12.87 -12.24 -13.55
C VAL A 1182 12.89 -12.24 -12.01
N THR A 1183 12.47 -13.35 -11.41
CA THR A 1183 12.37 -13.58 -9.97
C THR A 1183 13.75 -13.69 -9.33
N ARG A 1184 14.40 -12.54 -9.10
CA ARG A 1184 15.63 -12.48 -8.31
C ARG A 1184 15.35 -12.76 -6.83
N GLU A 1185 15.62 -14.01 -6.47
CA GLU A 1185 16.19 -14.50 -5.20
C GLU A 1185 15.92 -13.65 -3.95
N PHE A 1186 15.01 -14.11 -3.08
CA PHE A 1186 14.82 -13.57 -1.73
C PHE A 1186 15.87 -14.16 -0.77
N PRO A 1187 16.82 -13.38 -0.23
CA PRO A 1187 17.53 -13.78 0.98
C PRO A 1187 16.58 -13.69 2.18
N ASN A 1188 16.37 -14.79 2.90
CA ASN A 1188 15.71 -14.80 4.20
C ASN A 1188 16.65 -14.21 5.27
N CYS A 1189 16.87 -12.90 5.21
CA CYS A 1189 17.54 -12.16 6.27
C CYS A 1189 16.55 -11.89 7.40
N THR A 1190 16.58 -12.74 8.43
CA THR A 1190 16.01 -12.42 9.74
C THR A 1190 16.82 -11.30 10.38
N ASN A 1191 16.48 -10.05 10.03
CA ASN A 1191 16.73 -8.79 10.76
C ASN A 1191 16.15 -7.62 9.94
N VAL A 1192 14.85 -7.39 10.14
CA VAL A 1192 14.27 -6.04 10.28
C VAL A 1192 13.82 -5.98 11.73
#